data_AF-A0A9E4JSC5-F1
#
_entry.id   AF-A0A9E4JSC5-F1
#
_cell.length_a   1.000
_cell.length_b   1.000
_cell.length_c   1.000
_cell.angle_alpha   90.00
_cell.angle_beta   90.00
_cell.angle_gamma   90.00
#
_symmetry.space_group_name_H-M   'P 1'
#
loop_
_entity.id
_entity.type
_entity.pdbx_description
1 polymer ?
#
loop_
_entity_poly.entity_id
_entity_poly.type
_entity_poly.pdbx_seq_one_letter_code
_entity_poly.pdbx_strand_id
1 'polypeptide(L)'
;MAGKLWRKIWTVLNTDIELSLTGTVSAGVEGGKAVFELAKALQENKNAKELAPIINNIDSLLDVLNSPLGKVAGTALPFLPIATGILTYIAEQTRSEPSLADSVQLVSQVAYLESLRVFLKEHPELKLTENTASEKVAKQIKKLGETLEVDGKEINFDDQEARKTLICFHDSPLAKVFNAILVERFQESGLDENTAKITTERISRNTHRYMKEAVAEVRDSAKKLAGIYGDGWLKDIETYHSIDQYLKEVIATKPEEKVFDEDFSFQQIYVTMNVKPVDYDGKVIESSDPKNIEHWAKRILLDDSKKDKVLFIQGGPGRGKSVFCRMFSDWVRRELHPIYTPILIRLRDIKSFSNDINETLATVIDRDFTRIDRGWLTDSNTRFLFLLDGFDELLLERGKGNDLKFFLDQVADFQKRCSKNNEQGHRVLITGRPLALYGIERLMPTNLERVEIIPMDDTIQQQWLEKWKTVVNSDPTIAVTKTDNFRQFLQDNRCPQQAKDLAKEPLLLYLLAVLHRDDQLHIDMFKKANVGQAKILIYEQALEWVLNKQRTEDGRNLNPELTDLEPEDLRSLLAEAGLCVVQSGREYASIKMIENRLEEENEAAKALIEKARQTGSDEALKNALAAFYLKSGKADNSVEFFHKSFGEFLCAERMAETLEEFTLKSKKRGKTYEIPTKELEWEIYDLFGYGNLTAEIVEYLMALLMKKSIKNEIDFAVLFERLHEFYLRWCDGDFIELWGGYKEMLPLKKAQQLQQQDIERGQRQVDIYTGLNVMILLFELHRYGQSKEELKEKLHFYPCGQRGSEEFDKLRLLKIIGYAGSLEISTFRNIVGKFLNNTDLRSTVLIRAVLIDTVLTNAILTDAQLMGIELIDADLSRADLRSADLRSADLRSADLSGANLSYANLSYANLRSADLSGANLRSADLRSAYLSAADLRSADLSGANLRSADLSGANLSYANLRSADLSGANLSGANLRSADLSYANLSGANLRSADLRSANLIRADLSYANLRSANLRSADLSDIRWDNDTKWSNVVGLEEAKNVPEKLKQQSEFEGSENRFSPEELEALNEEEE
;
A
#
# COMPACT_ATOMS: atom_id res chain seq x y z
N MET A 1 54.98 -4.65 -22.13
CA MET A 1 55.43 -5.88 -22.84
C MET A 1 56.36 -6.75 -21.98
N ALA A 2 55.81 -7.39 -20.96
CA ALA A 2 56.11 -8.78 -20.61
C ALA A 2 54.81 -9.37 -20.04
N GLY A 3 54.61 -10.65 -20.27
CA GLY A 3 53.30 -11.29 -20.30
C GLY A 3 53.51 -12.56 -21.10
N LYS A 4 54.07 -13.57 -20.42
CA LYS A 4 54.13 -14.98 -20.82
C LYS A 4 54.66 -15.82 -19.64
N LEU A 5 53.79 -16.09 -18.65
CA LEU A 5 54.07 -16.71 -17.32
C LEU A 5 55.25 -16.06 -16.56
N TRP A 6 55.16 -14.75 -16.33
CA TRP A 6 56.26 -13.82 -15.97
C TRP A 6 57.67 -14.22 -16.44
N ARG A 7 57.72 -14.55 -17.75
CA ARG A 7 58.82 -15.17 -18.54
C ARG A 7 59.42 -16.39 -17.86
N LYS A 8 58.52 -17.39 -17.72
CA LYS A 8 58.65 -18.70 -17.08
C LYS A 8 59.33 -18.59 -15.70
N ILE A 9 58.63 -17.84 -14.85
CA ILE A 9 59.00 -17.37 -13.50
C ILE A 9 60.47 -16.90 -13.48
N TRP A 10 60.68 -15.89 -14.32
CA TRP A 10 61.94 -15.25 -14.71
C TRP A 10 63.12 -16.20 -14.99
N THR A 11 62.83 -17.17 -15.87
CA THR A 11 63.71 -18.20 -16.46
C THR A 11 64.25 -19.21 -15.44
N VAL A 12 63.32 -19.92 -14.77
CA VAL A 12 63.60 -20.93 -13.74
C VAL A 12 64.48 -20.38 -12.59
N LEU A 13 64.55 -19.05 -12.47
CA LEU A 13 65.17 -18.23 -11.42
C LEU A 13 66.71 -17.94 -11.56
N ASN A 14 67.33 -18.17 -12.75
CA ASN A 14 68.69 -17.73 -13.23
C ASN A 14 69.99 -18.60 -12.99
N THR A 15 70.16 -19.81 -13.55
CA THR A 15 71.49 -20.35 -14.02
C THR A 15 71.42 -21.50 -15.04
N ASP A 16 72.53 -21.67 -15.80
CA ASP A 16 72.78 -22.46 -17.03
C ASP A 16 72.17 -23.86 -17.11
N ILE A 17 71.03 -23.94 -17.80
CA ILE A 17 70.52 -25.20 -18.36
C ILE A 17 70.25 -24.93 -19.84
N GLU A 18 70.96 -25.65 -20.72
CA GLU A 18 70.65 -25.70 -22.15
C GLU A 18 69.23 -26.24 -22.33
N LEU A 19 68.32 -25.35 -22.72
CA LEU A 19 66.95 -25.69 -23.06
C LEU A 19 66.91 -26.22 -24.50
N SER A 20 66.78 -27.55 -24.66
CA SER A 20 66.35 -28.14 -25.93
C SER A 20 64.90 -27.76 -26.20
N LEU A 21 64.70 -26.78 -27.08
CA LEU A 21 63.40 -26.39 -27.62
C LEU A 21 62.92 -27.40 -28.67
N THR A 22 62.53 -28.61 -28.25
CA THR A 22 61.73 -29.50 -29.10
C THR A 22 60.78 -30.32 -28.25
N GLY A 23 59.58 -29.78 -28.04
CA GLY A 23 58.47 -30.49 -27.43
C GLY A 23 57.22 -29.63 -27.53
N THR A 24 56.37 -29.91 -28.50
CA THR A 24 54.99 -29.42 -28.55
C THR A 24 54.26 -29.95 -27.31
N VAL A 25 54.11 -29.11 -26.28
CA VAL A 25 53.33 -29.44 -25.07
C VAL A 25 51.85 -29.17 -25.34
N SER A 26 51.01 -30.14 -24.99
CA SER A 26 49.55 -30.12 -25.04
C SER A 26 49.01 -28.95 -24.21
N ALA A 27 48.43 -27.96 -24.89
CA ALA A 27 47.64 -26.93 -24.24
C ALA A 27 46.28 -27.52 -23.81
N GLY A 28 45.88 -27.29 -22.55
CA GLY A 28 44.60 -27.73 -21.98
C GLY A 28 44.70 -28.90 -20.99
N VAL A 29 43.88 -28.87 -19.93
CA VAL A 29 43.76 -29.79 -18.76
C VAL A 29 45.06 -30.08 -17.98
N GLU A 30 46.16 -30.39 -18.66
CA GLU A 30 47.50 -30.61 -18.11
C GLU A 30 48.08 -29.34 -17.46
N GLY A 31 47.86 -28.15 -18.04
CA GLY A 31 48.23 -26.87 -17.41
C GLY A 31 47.52 -26.64 -16.07
N GLY A 32 46.23 -26.99 -15.97
CA GLY A 32 45.48 -26.92 -14.71
C GLY A 32 46.03 -27.87 -13.64
N LYS A 33 46.43 -29.09 -14.03
CA LYS A 33 47.12 -30.04 -13.13
C LYS A 33 48.47 -29.49 -12.67
N ALA A 34 49.23 -28.86 -13.56
CA ALA A 34 50.52 -28.26 -13.23
C ALA A 34 50.40 -27.13 -12.20
N VAL A 35 49.34 -26.30 -12.25
CA VAL A 35 49.11 -25.27 -11.21
C VAL A 35 48.82 -25.89 -9.83
N PHE A 36 48.08 -26.99 -9.77
CA PHE A 36 47.86 -27.71 -8.50
C PHE A 36 49.14 -28.33 -7.95
N GLU A 37 49.98 -28.90 -8.81
CA GLU A 37 51.29 -29.43 -8.43
C GLU A 37 52.24 -28.33 -7.95
N LEU A 38 52.17 -27.14 -8.56
CA LEU A 38 52.94 -25.97 -8.14
C LEU A 38 52.56 -25.52 -6.72
N ALA A 39 51.26 -25.46 -6.41
CA ALA A 39 50.77 -25.13 -5.07
C ALA A 39 51.31 -26.09 -4.00
N LYS A 40 51.29 -27.39 -4.29
CA LYS A 40 51.80 -28.43 -3.40
C LYS A 40 53.32 -28.33 -3.22
N ALA A 41 54.06 -28.11 -4.30
CA ALA A 41 55.51 -28.02 -4.28
C ALA A 41 56.04 -26.82 -3.48
N LEU A 42 55.33 -25.67 -3.55
CA LEU A 42 55.68 -24.48 -2.79
C LEU A 42 55.40 -24.66 -1.29
N GLN A 43 54.34 -25.36 -0.90
CA GLN A 43 54.06 -25.66 0.51
C GLN A 43 55.08 -26.64 1.13
N GLU A 44 55.62 -27.55 0.32
CA GLU A 44 56.68 -28.50 0.72
C GLU A 44 58.08 -27.87 0.73
N ASN A 45 58.22 -26.54 0.51
CA ASN A 45 59.49 -25.79 0.43
C ASN A 45 60.50 -26.39 -0.58
N LYS A 46 60.01 -26.86 -1.74
CA LYS A 46 60.86 -27.45 -2.78
C LYS A 46 61.76 -26.41 -3.45
N ASN A 47 62.94 -26.86 -3.90
CA ASN A 47 63.95 -26.00 -4.52
C ASN A 47 63.65 -25.69 -6.01
N ALA A 48 64.37 -24.71 -6.59
CA ALA A 48 64.16 -24.25 -7.97
C ALA A 48 64.27 -25.35 -9.05
N LYS A 49 65.10 -26.39 -8.83
CA LYS A 49 65.24 -27.51 -9.79
C LYS A 49 64.00 -28.39 -9.84
N GLU A 50 63.26 -28.48 -8.73
CA GLU A 50 62.03 -29.27 -8.62
C GLU A 50 60.79 -28.48 -9.10
N LEU A 51 60.83 -27.14 -9.05
CA LEU A 51 59.77 -26.27 -9.53
C LEU A 51 59.82 -26.05 -11.06
N ALA A 52 61.02 -26.11 -11.66
CA ALA A 52 61.27 -25.89 -13.08
C ALA A 52 60.36 -26.66 -14.08
N PRO A 53 60.22 -28.00 -13.97
CA PRO A 53 59.40 -28.76 -14.91
C PRO A 53 57.91 -28.43 -14.80
N ILE A 54 57.42 -28.08 -13.61
CA ILE A 54 56.02 -27.74 -13.34
C ILE A 54 55.67 -26.38 -13.97
N ILE A 55 56.53 -25.37 -13.75
CA ILE A 55 56.34 -24.00 -14.24
C ILE A 55 56.34 -23.96 -15.77
N ASN A 56 57.14 -24.80 -16.43
CA ASN A 56 57.24 -24.82 -17.89
C ASN A 56 55.94 -25.23 -18.60
N ASN A 57 55.00 -25.87 -17.89
CA ASN A 57 53.73 -26.37 -18.39
C ASN A 57 52.53 -25.47 -18.06
N ILE A 58 52.76 -24.29 -17.48
CA ILE A 58 51.70 -23.33 -17.11
C ILE A 58 51.80 -22.12 -18.06
N ASP A 59 50.71 -21.72 -18.67
CA ASP A 59 50.64 -20.49 -19.49
C ASP A 59 50.06 -19.32 -18.68
N SER A 60 49.08 -19.62 -17.82
CA SER A 60 48.47 -18.71 -16.84
C SER A 60 48.08 -19.49 -15.58
N LEU A 61 48.05 -18.84 -14.42
CA LEU A 61 47.53 -19.50 -13.21
C LEU A 61 46.04 -19.81 -13.35
N LEU A 62 45.31 -19.07 -14.20
CA LEU A 62 43.92 -19.37 -14.56
C LEU A 62 43.78 -20.67 -15.39
N ASP A 63 44.88 -21.34 -15.77
CA ASP A 63 44.81 -22.68 -16.39
C ASP A 63 44.09 -23.70 -15.51
N VAL A 64 43.99 -23.44 -14.20
CA VAL A 64 43.13 -24.17 -13.26
C VAL A 64 41.68 -24.27 -13.75
N LEU A 65 41.16 -23.22 -14.40
CA LEU A 65 39.79 -23.18 -14.93
C LEU A 65 39.56 -24.17 -16.08
N ASN A 66 40.63 -24.69 -16.69
CA ASN A 66 40.52 -25.78 -17.67
C ASN A 66 40.11 -27.12 -17.03
N SER A 67 40.26 -27.25 -15.70
CA SER A 67 39.83 -28.41 -14.94
C SER A 67 38.34 -28.32 -14.57
N PRO A 68 37.71 -29.45 -14.18
CA PRO A 68 36.37 -29.42 -13.60
C PRO A 68 36.30 -28.52 -12.35
N LEU A 69 35.29 -27.65 -12.28
CA LEU A 69 35.17 -26.65 -11.20
C LEU A 69 35.00 -27.27 -9.82
N GLY A 70 34.41 -28.47 -9.71
CA GLY A 70 34.34 -29.17 -8.41
C GLY A 70 35.71 -29.65 -7.91
N LYS A 71 36.68 -29.91 -8.81
CA LYS A 71 38.07 -30.13 -8.38
C LYS A 71 38.70 -28.84 -7.85
N VAL A 72 38.39 -27.70 -8.45
CA VAL A 72 38.86 -26.38 -7.97
C VAL A 72 38.29 -26.08 -6.58
N ALA A 73 37.01 -26.38 -6.34
CA ALA A 73 36.38 -26.23 -5.03
C ALA A 73 36.92 -27.22 -3.98
N GLY A 74 37.18 -28.47 -4.39
CA GLY A 74 37.63 -29.57 -3.53
C GLY A 74 39.11 -29.57 -3.19
N THR A 75 39.92 -28.64 -3.73
CA THR A 75 41.34 -28.59 -3.39
C THR A 75 41.59 -28.08 -1.99
N ALA A 76 42.23 -28.92 -1.16
CA ALA A 76 42.62 -28.57 0.20
C ALA A 76 43.64 -27.41 0.29
N LEU A 77 44.44 -27.21 -0.77
CA LEU A 77 45.50 -26.20 -0.81
C LEU A 77 44.96 -24.83 -1.25
N PRO A 78 45.22 -23.75 -0.48
CA PRO A 78 44.94 -22.39 -0.91
C PRO A 78 45.83 -21.99 -2.08
N PHE A 79 45.32 -21.15 -2.96
CA PHE A 79 46.08 -20.58 -4.07
C PHE A 79 46.95 -19.41 -3.61
N LEU A 80 46.55 -18.66 -2.57
CA LEU A 80 47.29 -17.47 -2.06
C LEU A 80 48.80 -17.71 -1.86
N PRO A 81 49.24 -18.80 -1.22
CA PRO A 81 50.67 -19.09 -1.02
C PRO A 81 51.48 -19.23 -2.32
N ILE A 82 50.84 -19.45 -3.47
CA ILE A 82 51.52 -19.50 -4.77
C ILE A 82 52.11 -18.13 -5.09
N ALA A 83 51.30 -17.07 -4.99
CA ALA A 83 51.77 -15.71 -5.27
C ALA A 83 52.78 -15.26 -4.21
N THR A 84 52.49 -15.50 -2.92
CA THR A 84 53.32 -14.99 -1.83
C THR A 84 54.67 -15.73 -1.74
N GLY A 85 54.67 -17.03 -2.01
CA GLY A 85 55.88 -17.85 -2.16
C GLY A 85 56.74 -17.44 -3.35
N ILE A 86 56.14 -17.23 -4.54
CA ILE A 86 56.90 -16.79 -5.74
C ILE A 86 57.53 -15.41 -5.53
N LEU A 87 56.79 -14.45 -4.97
CA LEU A 87 57.29 -13.09 -4.75
C LEU A 87 58.40 -13.04 -3.69
N THR A 88 58.22 -13.75 -2.57
CA THR A 88 59.24 -13.84 -1.51
C THR A 88 60.53 -14.46 -2.02
N TYR A 89 60.40 -15.57 -2.76
CA TYR A 89 61.54 -16.26 -3.33
C TYR A 89 62.33 -15.40 -4.34
N ILE A 90 61.64 -14.66 -5.23
CA ILE A 90 62.29 -13.76 -6.19
C ILE A 90 63.05 -12.63 -5.47
N ALA A 91 62.44 -12.04 -4.44
CA ALA A 91 63.04 -10.97 -3.65
C ALA A 91 64.32 -11.43 -2.93
N GLU A 92 64.30 -12.64 -2.35
CA GLU A 92 65.43 -13.25 -1.65
C GLU A 92 66.60 -13.58 -2.60
N GLN A 93 66.32 -14.16 -3.79
CA GLN A 93 67.36 -14.63 -4.71
C GLN A 93 67.98 -13.51 -5.56
N THR A 94 67.18 -12.53 -6.00
CA THR A 94 67.66 -11.49 -6.93
C THR A 94 68.15 -10.21 -6.24
N ARG A 95 67.85 -10.05 -4.94
CA ARG A 95 68.03 -8.80 -4.17
C ARG A 95 67.40 -7.56 -4.85
N SER A 96 66.45 -7.78 -5.75
CA SER A 96 65.76 -6.74 -6.50
C SER A 96 64.26 -7.00 -6.48
N GLU A 97 63.47 -5.94 -6.34
CA GLU A 97 62.02 -6.08 -6.25
C GLU A 97 61.36 -6.12 -7.64
N PRO A 98 60.39 -7.02 -7.88
CA PRO A 98 59.58 -7.04 -9.10
C PRO A 98 58.90 -5.69 -9.41
N SER A 99 58.47 -5.50 -10.66
CA SER A 99 57.68 -4.31 -10.99
C SER A 99 56.29 -4.39 -10.36
N LEU A 100 55.65 -3.24 -10.20
CA LEU A 100 54.33 -3.18 -9.57
C LEU A 100 53.29 -3.86 -10.46
N ALA A 101 53.26 -3.52 -11.75
CA ALA A 101 52.35 -4.14 -12.72
C ALA A 101 52.37 -5.68 -12.67
N ASP A 102 53.55 -6.27 -12.58
CA ASP A 102 53.71 -7.73 -12.63
C ASP A 102 53.28 -8.39 -11.33
N SER A 103 53.64 -7.76 -10.20
CA SER A 103 53.22 -8.21 -8.87
C SER A 103 51.69 -8.22 -8.76
N VAL A 104 51.04 -7.18 -9.28
CA VAL A 104 49.58 -7.07 -9.31
C VAL A 104 48.95 -8.13 -10.20
N GLN A 105 49.47 -8.37 -11.41
CA GLN A 105 48.96 -9.41 -12.31
C GLN A 105 49.04 -10.82 -11.71
N LEU A 106 50.10 -11.12 -10.95
CA LEU A 106 50.26 -12.41 -10.27
C LEU A 106 49.28 -12.55 -9.11
N VAL A 107 49.28 -11.56 -8.21
CA VAL A 107 48.41 -11.54 -7.02
C VAL A 107 46.94 -11.55 -7.41
N SER A 108 46.55 -10.80 -8.45
CA SER A 108 45.16 -10.76 -8.91
C SER A 108 44.66 -12.10 -9.43
N GLN A 109 45.48 -12.87 -10.16
CA GLN A 109 45.07 -14.20 -10.66
C GLN A 109 44.85 -15.17 -9.49
N VAL A 110 45.78 -15.18 -8.55
CA VAL A 110 45.72 -16.05 -7.38
C VAL A 110 44.57 -15.68 -6.45
N ALA A 111 44.39 -14.39 -6.17
CA ALA A 111 43.29 -13.88 -5.36
C ALA A 111 41.93 -14.17 -5.99
N TYR A 112 41.83 -14.09 -7.33
CA TYR A 112 40.60 -14.41 -8.06
C TYR A 112 40.25 -15.90 -7.97
N LEU A 113 41.25 -16.78 -8.10
CA LEU A 113 41.08 -18.22 -7.92
C LEU A 113 40.75 -18.59 -6.47
N GLU A 114 41.35 -17.91 -5.49
CA GLU A 114 41.03 -18.11 -4.08
C GLU A 114 39.59 -17.69 -3.80
N SER A 115 39.17 -16.53 -4.32
CA SER A 115 37.79 -16.05 -4.22
C SER A 115 36.80 -17.04 -4.84
N LEU A 116 37.10 -17.57 -6.03
CA LEU A 116 36.31 -18.61 -6.69
C LEU A 116 36.25 -19.89 -5.84
N ARG A 117 37.40 -20.35 -5.31
CA ARG A 117 37.49 -21.58 -4.51
C ARG A 117 36.62 -21.50 -3.26
N VAL A 118 36.76 -20.41 -2.50
CA VAL A 118 35.98 -20.20 -1.27
C VAL A 118 34.50 -20.07 -1.62
N PHE A 119 34.15 -19.31 -2.65
CA PHE A 119 32.77 -19.14 -3.10
C PHE A 119 32.12 -20.49 -3.46
N LEU A 120 32.78 -21.33 -4.26
CA LEU A 120 32.25 -22.64 -4.64
C LEU A 120 32.11 -23.60 -3.45
N LYS A 121 32.97 -23.46 -2.44
CA LYS A 121 32.90 -24.26 -1.20
C LYS A 121 31.72 -23.84 -0.32
N GLU A 122 31.40 -22.55 -0.28
CA GLU A 122 30.28 -21.99 0.47
C GLU A 122 28.93 -22.20 -0.23
N HIS A 123 28.95 -22.44 -1.54
CA HIS A 123 27.76 -22.60 -2.40
C HIS A 123 27.69 -23.97 -3.10
N PRO A 124 27.65 -25.11 -2.37
CA PRO A 124 27.54 -26.44 -2.97
C PRO A 124 26.25 -26.67 -3.78
N GLU A 125 25.23 -25.83 -3.59
CA GLU A 125 23.95 -25.87 -4.29
C GLU A 125 24.02 -25.52 -5.78
N LEU A 126 25.14 -24.97 -6.27
CA LEU A 126 25.29 -24.49 -7.66
C LEU A 126 25.30 -25.61 -8.73
N LYS A 127 25.18 -26.89 -8.35
CA LYS A 127 24.98 -28.07 -9.24
C LYS A 127 25.79 -28.02 -10.56
N LEU A 128 27.07 -27.68 -10.45
CA LEU A 128 27.96 -27.56 -11.60
C LEU A 128 28.31 -28.94 -12.17
N THR A 129 28.36 -29.07 -13.50
CA THR A 129 28.81 -30.29 -14.16
C THR A 129 30.33 -30.44 -14.13
N GLU A 130 30.81 -31.67 -13.89
CA GLU A 130 32.24 -32.01 -13.78
C GLU A 130 32.94 -32.16 -15.14
N ASN A 131 32.66 -31.24 -16.06
CA ASN A 131 33.25 -31.22 -17.39
C ASN A 131 34.56 -30.45 -17.37
N THR A 132 35.48 -30.72 -18.30
CA THR A 132 36.66 -29.88 -18.57
C THR A 132 36.27 -28.67 -19.43
N ALA A 133 37.10 -27.63 -19.50
CA ALA A 133 36.81 -26.45 -20.34
C ALA A 133 36.80 -26.77 -21.84
N SER A 134 36.02 -26.01 -22.61
CA SER A 134 36.05 -26.11 -24.07
C SER A 134 37.32 -25.54 -24.69
N GLU A 135 37.54 -25.83 -25.97
CA GLU A 135 38.63 -25.25 -26.75
C GLU A 135 38.55 -23.70 -26.82
N LYS A 136 37.35 -23.12 -26.67
CA LYS A 136 37.14 -21.67 -26.69
C LYS A 136 37.66 -21.02 -25.41
N VAL A 137 37.28 -21.54 -24.25
CA VAL A 137 37.79 -21.09 -22.94
C VAL A 137 39.30 -21.30 -22.82
N ALA A 138 39.79 -22.48 -23.25
CA ALA A 138 41.22 -22.77 -23.25
C ALA A 138 42.03 -21.79 -24.13
N LYS A 139 41.48 -21.39 -25.29
CA LYS A 139 42.08 -20.35 -26.15
C LYS A 139 42.06 -18.98 -25.50
N GLN A 140 41.00 -18.60 -24.78
CA GLN A 140 40.94 -17.31 -24.07
C GLN A 140 41.99 -17.23 -22.94
N ILE A 141 42.13 -18.28 -22.14
CA ILE A 141 43.14 -18.36 -21.07
C ILE A 141 44.55 -18.29 -21.67
N LYS A 142 44.79 -19.02 -22.77
CA LYS A 142 46.07 -18.95 -23.49
C LYS A 142 46.36 -17.55 -24.03
N LYS A 143 45.35 -16.87 -24.57
CA LYS A 143 45.47 -15.50 -25.12
C LYS A 143 45.78 -14.47 -24.03
N LEU A 144 45.21 -14.62 -22.82
CA LEU A 144 45.55 -13.80 -21.65
C LEU A 144 47.06 -13.85 -21.33
N GLY A 145 47.68 -15.02 -21.53
CA GLY A 145 49.11 -15.20 -21.37
C GLY A 145 49.96 -14.48 -22.43
N GLU A 146 49.39 -14.08 -23.57
CA GLU A 146 50.10 -13.47 -24.71
C GLU A 146 49.91 -11.95 -24.78
N THR A 147 48.67 -11.49 -24.67
CA THR A 147 48.27 -10.07 -24.77
C THR A 147 47.01 -9.82 -23.96
N LEU A 148 46.99 -8.74 -23.19
CA LEU A 148 45.78 -8.29 -22.48
C LEU A 148 44.87 -7.55 -23.46
N GLU A 149 43.72 -8.14 -23.78
CA GLU A 149 42.71 -7.49 -24.64
C GLU A 149 41.37 -7.36 -23.91
N VAL A 150 40.75 -6.19 -24.01
CA VAL A 150 39.37 -5.93 -23.57
C VAL A 150 38.60 -5.34 -24.74
N ASP A 151 37.44 -5.90 -25.04
CA ASP A 151 36.58 -5.49 -26.17
C ASP A 151 37.33 -5.43 -27.52
N GLY A 152 38.27 -6.35 -27.74
CA GLY A 152 39.07 -6.46 -28.97
C GLY A 152 40.18 -5.43 -29.13
N LYS A 153 40.52 -4.67 -28.07
CA LYS A 153 41.64 -3.72 -28.05
C LYS A 153 42.70 -4.18 -27.06
N GLU A 154 43.96 -4.16 -27.49
CA GLU A 154 45.11 -4.43 -26.63
C GLU A 154 45.27 -3.31 -25.59
N ILE A 155 45.32 -3.66 -24.31
CA ILE A 155 45.50 -2.75 -23.18
C ILE A 155 46.92 -2.93 -22.64
N ASN A 156 47.67 -1.82 -22.58
CA ASN A 156 48.96 -1.80 -21.89
C ASN A 156 48.73 -1.67 -20.38
N PHE A 157 48.93 -2.75 -19.63
CA PHE A 157 48.82 -2.75 -18.17
C PHE A 157 50.13 -2.22 -17.56
N ASP A 158 50.15 -0.94 -17.23
CA ASP A 158 51.28 -0.25 -16.62
C ASP A 158 51.12 -0.09 -15.09
N ASP A 159 52.11 0.52 -14.44
CA ASP A 159 52.09 0.76 -12.98
C ASP A 159 50.90 1.65 -12.55
N GLN A 160 50.31 2.46 -13.44
CA GLN A 160 49.14 3.28 -13.12
C GLN A 160 47.87 2.42 -13.07
N GLU A 161 47.67 1.55 -14.06
CA GLU A 161 46.57 0.58 -14.07
C GLU A 161 46.71 -0.46 -12.96
N ALA A 162 47.94 -0.85 -12.62
CA ALA A 162 48.24 -1.71 -11.48
C ALA A 162 47.79 -1.10 -10.15
N ARG A 163 48.05 0.19 -9.93
CA ARG A 163 47.57 0.93 -8.74
C ARG A 163 46.05 0.96 -8.68
N LYS A 164 45.37 1.25 -9.79
CA LYS A 164 43.90 1.27 -9.84
C LYS A 164 43.31 -0.11 -9.54
N THR A 165 43.90 -1.17 -10.10
CA THR A 165 43.48 -2.56 -9.87
C THR A 165 43.62 -2.96 -8.40
N LEU A 166 44.71 -2.55 -7.74
CA LEU A 166 44.89 -2.80 -6.31
C LEU A 166 43.88 -2.05 -5.43
N ILE A 167 43.43 -0.88 -5.86
CA ILE A 167 42.41 -0.10 -5.14
C ILE A 167 41.02 -0.72 -5.35
N CYS A 168 40.70 -1.09 -6.59
CA CYS A 168 39.40 -1.63 -6.98
C CYS A 168 39.59 -2.67 -8.10
N PHE A 169 39.59 -3.95 -7.73
CA PHE A 169 39.84 -5.01 -8.70
C PHE A 169 38.68 -5.18 -9.69
N HIS A 170 37.44 -5.23 -9.23
CA HIS A 170 36.28 -5.61 -10.06
C HIS A 170 36.00 -4.65 -11.23
N ASP A 171 36.36 -3.36 -11.10
CA ASP A 171 36.24 -2.37 -12.18
C ASP A 171 37.48 -2.30 -13.08
N SER A 172 38.51 -3.13 -12.82
CA SER A 172 39.77 -3.12 -13.55
C SER A 172 39.69 -3.82 -14.92
N PRO A 173 40.61 -3.52 -15.85
CA PRO A 173 40.76 -4.28 -17.09
C PRO A 173 40.99 -5.78 -16.86
N LEU A 174 41.71 -6.16 -15.79
CA LEU A 174 41.98 -7.57 -15.45
C LEU A 174 40.69 -8.30 -15.06
N ALA A 175 39.86 -7.69 -14.22
CA ALA A 175 38.58 -8.28 -13.84
C ALA A 175 37.67 -8.50 -15.05
N LYS A 176 37.62 -7.58 -16.01
CA LYS A 176 36.84 -7.76 -17.24
C LYS A 176 37.24 -9.02 -18.01
N VAL A 177 38.55 -9.25 -18.16
CA VAL A 177 39.06 -10.45 -18.84
C VAL A 177 38.78 -11.71 -18.03
N PHE A 178 39.02 -11.70 -16.72
CA PHE A 178 38.81 -12.88 -15.87
C PHE A 178 37.32 -13.23 -15.79
N ASN A 179 36.46 -12.23 -15.67
CA ASN A 179 35.01 -12.40 -15.62
C ASN A 179 34.47 -12.96 -16.94
N ALA A 180 34.98 -12.52 -18.09
CA ALA A 180 34.57 -13.07 -19.39
C ALA A 180 34.87 -14.59 -19.48
N ILE A 181 36.06 -15.00 -19.05
CA ILE A 181 36.47 -16.41 -19.00
C ILE A 181 35.57 -17.20 -18.04
N LEU A 182 35.33 -16.66 -16.84
CA LEU A 182 34.58 -17.36 -15.80
C LEU A 182 33.08 -17.46 -16.09
N VAL A 183 32.47 -16.42 -16.67
CA VAL A 183 31.07 -16.47 -17.13
C VAL A 183 30.88 -17.59 -18.15
N GLU A 184 31.76 -17.62 -19.16
CA GLU A 184 31.71 -18.67 -20.18
C GLU A 184 31.93 -20.06 -19.55
N ARG A 185 32.83 -20.16 -18.58
CA ARG A 185 33.08 -21.41 -17.87
C ARG A 185 31.88 -21.87 -17.04
N PHE A 186 31.19 -20.96 -16.35
CA PHE A 186 29.98 -21.28 -15.60
C PHE A 186 28.84 -21.72 -16.51
N GLN A 187 28.71 -21.11 -17.69
CA GLN A 187 27.74 -21.54 -18.71
C GLN A 187 28.02 -22.96 -19.21
N GLU A 188 29.29 -23.28 -19.51
CA GLU A 188 29.69 -24.66 -19.85
C GLU A 188 29.39 -25.67 -18.74
N SER A 189 29.48 -25.22 -17.48
CA SER A 189 29.16 -26.03 -16.32
C SER A 189 27.66 -26.15 -16.01
N GLY A 190 26.78 -25.43 -16.73
CA GLY A 190 25.33 -25.57 -16.67
C GLY A 190 24.55 -24.43 -16.02
N LEU A 191 25.19 -23.31 -15.69
CA LEU A 191 24.48 -22.11 -15.21
C LEU A 191 23.89 -21.30 -16.36
N ASP A 192 22.72 -20.69 -16.17
CA ASP A 192 22.18 -19.73 -17.13
C ASP A 192 23.02 -18.44 -17.17
N GLU A 193 22.88 -17.67 -18.23
CA GLU A 193 23.70 -16.47 -18.46
C GLU A 193 23.58 -15.42 -17.35
N ASN A 194 22.40 -15.19 -16.79
CA ASN A 194 22.22 -14.17 -15.76
C ASN A 194 22.81 -14.62 -14.43
N THR A 195 22.57 -15.86 -14.03
CA THR A 195 23.16 -16.45 -12.83
C THR A 195 24.69 -16.49 -12.94
N ALA A 196 25.22 -16.91 -14.09
CA ALA A 196 26.66 -16.92 -14.34
C ALA A 196 27.30 -15.53 -14.21
N LYS A 197 26.65 -14.47 -14.73
CA LYS A 197 27.10 -13.09 -14.60
C LYS A 197 27.07 -12.59 -13.15
N ILE A 198 25.97 -12.80 -12.42
CA ILE A 198 25.83 -12.38 -11.02
C ILE A 198 26.86 -13.11 -10.14
N THR A 199 26.99 -14.43 -10.29
CA THR A 199 27.96 -15.24 -9.56
C THR A 199 29.40 -14.79 -9.83
N THR A 200 29.73 -14.54 -11.09
CA THR A 200 31.06 -14.04 -11.47
C THR A 200 31.34 -12.66 -10.89
N GLU A 201 30.37 -11.75 -10.91
CA GLU A 201 30.51 -10.41 -10.32
C GLU A 201 30.73 -10.47 -8.80
N ARG A 202 30.07 -11.39 -8.09
CA ARG A 202 30.29 -11.63 -6.64
C ARG A 202 31.73 -12.04 -6.36
N ILE A 203 32.26 -12.99 -7.14
CA ILE A 203 33.65 -13.44 -7.05
C ILE A 203 34.61 -12.29 -7.37
N SER A 204 34.35 -11.54 -8.43
CA SER A 204 35.14 -10.40 -8.85
C SER A 204 35.24 -9.34 -7.75
N ARG A 205 34.13 -8.95 -7.13
CA ARG A 205 34.10 -8.00 -6.01
C ARG A 205 34.81 -8.51 -4.77
N ASN A 206 34.67 -9.80 -4.46
CA ASN A 206 35.29 -10.40 -3.29
C ASN A 206 36.80 -10.62 -3.45
N THR A 207 37.31 -10.68 -4.69
CA THR A 207 38.74 -10.88 -5.03
C THR A 207 39.65 -9.86 -4.34
N HIS A 208 39.19 -8.61 -4.19
CA HIS A 208 39.95 -7.55 -3.53
C HIS A 208 40.36 -7.90 -2.09
N ARG A 209 39.51 -8.63 -1.34
CA ARG A 209 39.81 -9.06 0.04
C ARG A 209 41.05 -9.95 0.08
N TYR A 210 41.12 -10.92 -0.83
CA TYR A 210 42.24 -11.85 -0.94
C TYR A 210 43.50 -11.21 -1.55
N MET A 211 43.34 -10.20 -2.41
CA MET A 211 44.49 -9.40 -2.88
C MET A 211 45.16 -8.69 -1.69
N LYS A 212 44.38 -8.09 -0.79
CA LYS A 212 44.92 -7.45 0.43
C LYS A 212 45.61 -8.46 1.37
N GLU A 213 45.01 -9.62 1.57
CA GLU A 213 45.60 -10.71 2.36
C GLU A 213 46.96 -11.14 1.80
N ALA A 214 47.04 -11.41 0.49
CA ALA A 214 48.30 -11.77 -0.16
C ALA A 214 49.37 -10.68 -0.04
N VAL A 215 48.98 -9.41 -0.16
CA VAL A 215 49.89 -8.27 -0.04
C VAL A 215 50.42 -8.10 1.39
N ALA A 216 49.59 -8.39 2.40
CA ALA A 216 50.00 -8.36 3.80
C ALA A 216 51.06 -9.43 4.11
N GLU A 217 50.93 -10.63 3.55
CA GLU A 217 51.90 -11.72 3.74
C GLU A 217 53.29 -11.41 3.15
N VAL A 218 53.35 -10.67 2.03
CA VAL A 218 54.62 -10.33 1.36
C VAL A 218 55.16 -8.96 1.70
N ARG A 219 54.65 -8.30 2.76
CA ARG A 219 54.98 -6.92 3.12
C ARG A 219 56.49 -6.64 3.18
N ASP A 220 57.25 -7.56 3.78
CA ASP A 220 58.69 -7.37 3.97
C ASP A 220 59.51 -7.66 2.71
N SER A 221 59.00 -8.54 1.84
CA SER A 221 59.63 -9.03 0.61
C SER A 221 59.27 -8.19 -0.64
N ALA A 222 58.11 -7.53 -0.66
CA ALA A 222 57.58 -6.76 -1.79
C ALA A 222 57.09 -5.36 -1.36
N LYS A 223 58.05 -4.47 -1.05
CA LYS A 223 57.82 -3.13 -0.50
C LYS A 223 57.08 -2.14 -1.42
N LYS A 224 57.29 -2.15 -2.73
CA LYS A 224 56.52 -1.38 -3.73
C LYS A 224 55.06 -1.82 -3.80
N LEU A 225 54.79 -3.12 -3.66
CA LEU A 225 53.43 -3.67 -3.63
C LEU A 225 52.72 -3.29 -2.31
N ALA A 226 53.40 -3.49 -1.18
CA ALA A 226 52.86 -3.16 0.14
C ALA A 226 52.75 -1.64 0.39
N GLY A 227 53.65 -0.84 -0.17
CA GLY A 227 53.71 0.62 0.00
C GLY A 227 52.50 1.38 -0.55
N ILE A 228 51.62 0.73 -1.33
CA ILE A 228 50.39 1.34 -1.88
C ILE A 228 49.24 1.33 -0.88
N TYR A 229 49.14 0.30 -0.04
CA TYR A 229 48.09 0.19 0.97
C TYR A 229 48.42 0.93 2.29
N GLY A 230 49.67 1.38 2.46
CA GLY A 230 50.12 2.05 3.70
C GLY A 230 49.92 1.19 4.95
N ASP A 231 49.65 1.81 6.10
CA ASP A 231 49.25 1.12 7.35
C ASP A 231 47.70 0.96 7.49
N GLY A 232 46.93 1.30 6.44
CA GLY A 232 45.46 1.34 6.46
C GLY A 232 44.75 0.00 6.20
N TRP A 233 45.43 -0.99 5.63
CA TRP A 233 44.85 -2.29 5.26
C TRP A 233 44.30 -3.11 6.43
N LEU A 234 44.88 -2.96 7.64
CA LEU A 234 44.36 -3.60 8.86
C LEU A 234 42.93 -3.12 9.16
N LYS A 235 42.66 -1.82 8.96
CA LYS A 235 41.32 -1.24 9.14
C LYS A 235 40.33 -1.78 8.11
N ASP A 236 40.78 -2.02 6.88
CA ASP A 236 39.91 -2.57 5.83
C ASP A 236 39.54 -4.03 6.11
N ILE A 237 40.48 -4.83 6.62
CA ILE A 237 40.20 -6.21 7.05
C ILE A 237 39.24 -6.22 8.24
N GLU A 238 39.46 -5.36 9.24
CA GLU A 238 38.53 -5.17 10.37
C GLU A 238 37.12 -4.74 9.90
N THR A 239 37.05 -3.87 8.89
CA THR A 239 35.80 -3.41 8.27
C THR A 239 35.06 -4.58 7.61
N TYR A 240 35.74 -5.39 6.79
CA TYR A 240 35.11 -6.56 6.17
C TYR A 240 34.66 -7.60 7.20
N HIS A 241 35.47 -7.84 8.24
CA HIS A 241 35.09 -8.73 9.33
C HIS A 241 33.83 -8.24 10.06
N SER A 242 33.75 -6.94 10.34
CA SER A 242 32.57 -6.32 10.95
C SER A 242 31.32 -6.43 10.08
N ILE A 243 31.47 -6.30 8.75
CA ILE A 243 30.37 -6.52 7.79
C ILE A 243 29.92 -7.98 7.82
N ASP A 244 30.84 -8.93 7.75
CA ASP A 244 30.52 -10.37 7.75
C ASP A 244 29.82 -10.78 9.06
N GLN A 245 30.26 -10.22 10.20
CA GLN A 245 29.60 -10.40 11.49
C GLN A 245 28.18 -9.84 11.48
N TYR A 246 27.97 -8.62 10.97
CA TYR A 246 26.64 -8.03 10.84
C TYR A 246 25.71 -8.89 9.98
N LEU A 247 26.19 -9.39 8.84
CA LEU A 247 25.39 -10.23 7.94
C LEU A 247 24.99 -11.55 8.61
N LYS A 248 25.89 -12.15 9.39
CA LYS A 248 25.66 -13.42 10.07
C LYS A 248 24.76 -13.28 11.30
N GLU A 249 25.00 -12.27 12.13
CA GLU A 249 24.31 -12.13 13.43
C GLU A 249 22.99 -11.35 13.31
N VAL A 250 22.94 -10.36 12.41
CA VAL A 250 21.79 -9.45 12.29
C VAL A 250 20.89 -9.84 11.13
N ILE A 251 21.43 -10.01 9.92
CA ILE A 251 20.60 -10.22 8.72
C ILE A 251 20.13 -11.68 8.58
N ALA A 252 21.03 -12.65 8.74
CA ALA A 252 20.69 -14.07 8.58
C ALA A 252 19.66 -14.58 9.60
N THR A 253 19.53 -13.90 10.75
CA THR A 253 18.57 -14.25 11.80
C THR A 253 17.18 -13.66 11.56
N LYS A 254 17.01 -12.66 10.67
CA LYS A 254 15.73 -11.97 10.45
C LYS A 254 14.60 -12.86 9.91
N PRO A 255 14.86 -13.77 8.95
CA PRO A 255 13.82 -14.69 8.50
C PRO A 255 13.37 -15.69 9.57
N GLU A 256 14.28 -16.01 10.50
CA GLU A 256 14.10 -17.02 11.56
C GLU A 256 13.46 -16.45 12.84
N GLU A 257 13.21 -15.14 12.89
CA GLU A 257 12.42 -14.54 13.98
C GLU A 257 11.04 -15.24 14.06
N LYS A 258 10.61 -15.58 15.28
CA LYS A 258 9.32 -16.24 15.53
C LYS A 258 8.14 -15.32 15.20
N VAL A 259 7.06 -15.91 14.70
CA VAL A 259 5.80 -15.21 14.47
C VAL A 259 5.03 -15.13 15.79
N PHE A 260 5.09 -13.96 16.44
CA PHE A 260 4.54 -13.78 17.79
C PHE A 260 5.11 -14.85 18.75
N ASP A 261 4.25 -15.55 19.50
CA ASP A 261 4.63 -16.63 20.42
C ASP A 261 4.54 -18.03 19.79
N GLU A 262 4.44 -18.13 18.46
CA GLU A 262 4.34 -19.42 17.79
C GLU A 262 5.72 -20.12 17.67
N ASP A 263 5.69 -21.44 17.46
CA ASP A 263 6.90 -22.25 17.32
C ASP A 263 7.48 -22.28 15.90
N PHE A 264 6.99 -21.41 15.02
CA PHE A 264 7.45 -21.28 13.64
C PHE A 264 7.93 -19.85 13.33
N SER A 265 8.83 -19.73 12.35
CA SER A 265 9.45 -18.48 11.93
C SER A 265 8.69 -17.77 10.81
N PHE A 266 8.96 -16.47 10.61
CA PHE A 266 8.39 -15.70 9.50
C PHE A 266 8.68 -16.37 8.14
N GLN A 267 9.85 -16.97 7.96
CA GLN A 267 10.22 -17.65 6.72
C GLN A 267 9.27 -18.80 6.37
N GLN A 268 8.84 -19.58 7.37
CA GLN A 268 7.99 -20.74 7.14
C GLN A 268 6.61 -20.33 6.59
N ILE A 269 6.04 -19.24 7.10
CA ILE A 269 4.70 -18.75 6.73
C ILE A 269 4.69 -17.65 5.64
N TYR A 270 5.85 -17.10 5.27
CA TYR A 270 5.94 -15.98 4.33
C TYR A 270 5.44 -16.32 2.92
N VAL A 271 4.60 -15.45 2.36
CA VAL A 271 4.18 -15.43 0.95
C VAL A 271 4.50 -14.07 0.33
N THR A 272 4.84 -14.06 -0.94
CA THR A 272 5.15 -12.83 -1.67
C THR A 272 3.88 -12.11 -2.11
N MET A 273 3.71 -10.87 -1.67
CA MET A 273 2.54 -10.04 -2.00
C MET A 273 2.63 -9.45 -3.41
N ASN A 274 1.47 -9.04 -3.94
CA ASN A 274 1.37 -8.28 -5.18
C ASN A 274 1.33 -6.77 -4.91
N VAL A 275 1.80 -6.00 -5.88
CA VAL A 275 1.83 -4.54 -5.87
C VAL A 275 1.31 -3.94 -7.18
N LYS A 276 0.75 -2.74 -7.10
CA LYS A 276 0.43 -1.89 -8.27
C LYS A 276 1.19 -0.56 -8.21
N PRO A 277 1.59 0.02 -9.36
CA PRO A 277 2.16 1.36 -9.41
C PRO A 277 1.19 2.43 -8.91
N VAL A 278 1.76 3.49 -8.35
CA VAL A 278 1.05 4.65 -7.81
C VAL A 278 1.40 5.87 -8.66
N ASP A 279 0.40 6.69 -8.99
CA ASP A 279 0.57 7.91 -9.76
C ASP A 279 1.15 9.07 -8.92
N TYR A 280 1.31 10.22 -9.58
CA TYR A 280 1.85 11.42 -8.95
C TYR A 280 0.92 12.01 -7.87
N ASP A 281 -0.40 11.84 -8.00
CA ASP A 281 -1.38 12.27 -7.00
C ASP A 281 -1.54 11.26 -5.86
N GLY A 282 -0.74 10.19 -5.84
CA GLY A 282 -0.74 9.18 -4.79
C GLY A 282 -1.84 8.12 -4.92
N LYS A 283 -2.55 8.08 -6.05
CA LYS A 283 -3.59 7.08 -6.33
C LYS A 283 -3.01 5.85 -7.03
N VAL A 284 -3.55 4.69 -6.68
CA VAL A 284 -3.20 3.43 -7.35
C VAL A 284 -3.71 3.46 -8.79
N ILE A 285 -2.85 3.09 -9.74
CA ILE A 285 -3.23 3.03 -11.15
C ILE A 285 -3.99 1.73 -11.38
N GLU A 286 -5.32 1.77 -11.25
CA GLU A 286 -6.15 0.56 -11.26
C GLU A 286 -6.09 -0.23 -12.56
N SER A 287 -5.87 0.44 -13.69
CA SER A 287 -5.72 -0.18 -15.02
C SER A 287 -4.43 -0.99 -15.20
N SER A 288 -3.50 -0.96 -14.24
CA SER A 288 -2.22 -1.67 -14.33
C SER A 288 -2.30 -3.08 -13.75
N ASP A 289 -1.60 -4.01 -14.40
CA ASP A 289 -1.52 -5.40 -13.93
C ASP A 289 -0.74 -5.50 -12.60
N PRO A 290 -1.25 -6.26 -11.62
CA PRO A 290 -0.53 -6.58 -10.40
C PRO A 290 0.83 -7.24 -10.67
N LYS A 291 1.85 -6.84 -9.92
CA LYS A 291 3.21 -7.39 -10.02
C LYS A 291 3.64 -7.99 -8.70
N ASN A 292 4.39 -9.08 -8.73
CA ASN A 292 5.01 -9.62 -7.53
C ASN A 292 6.02 -8.61 -6.94
N ILE A 293 5.91 -8.31 -5.64
CA ILE A 293 6.71 -7.28 -4.96
C ILE A 293 8.21 -7.54 -5.04
N GLU A 294 8.64 -8.79 -4.88
CA GLU A 294 10.05 -9.15 -4.96
C GLU A 294 10.56 -9.03 -6.39
N HIS A 295 9.78 -9.50 -7.37
CA HIS A 295 10.17 -9.36 -8.77
C HIS A 295 10.31 -7.89 -9.17
N TRP A 296 9.37 -7.05 -8.75
CA TRP A 296 9.44 -5.60 -8.96
C TRP A 296 10.70 -4.98 -8.34
N ALA A 297 10.99 -5.30 -7.08
CA ALA A 297 12.16 -4.80 -6.37
C ALA A 297 13.48 -5.27 -7.00
N LYS A 298 13.59 -6.57 -7.33
CA LYS A 298 14.76 -7.17 -8.01
C LYS A 298 15.02 -6.50 -9.36
N ARG A 299 13.97 -6.28 -10.16
CA ARG A 299 14.07 -5.65 -11.47
C ARG A 299 14.63 -4.23 -11.38
N ILE A 300 14.13 -3.40 -10.46
CA ILE A 300 14.61 -2.02 -10.30
C ILE A 300 15.99 -1.95 -9.66
N LEU A 301 16.29 -2.89 -8.74
CA LEU A 301 17.59 -2.97 -8.09
C LEU A 301 18.70 -3.32 -9.09
N LEU A 302 18.43 -4.20 -10.05
CA LEU A 302 19.42 -4.69 -11.02
C LEU A 302 19.42 -3.96 -12.37
N ASP A 303 18.46 -3.05 -12.60
CA ASP A 303 18.40 -2.24 -13.82
C ASP A 303 19.32 -1.01 -13.72
N ASP A 304 20.36 -1.01 -14.55
CA ASP A 304 21.35 0.07 -14.63
C ASP A 304 20.72 1.43 -15.02
N SER A 305 19.62 1.43 -15.78
CA SER A 305 18.90 2.66 -16.15
C SER A 305 18.11 3.28 -15.00
N LYS A 306 17.94 2.53 -13.91
CA LYS A 306 17.14 2.92 -12.73
C LYS A 306 18.01 3.19 -11.49
N LYS A 307 19.34 3.39 -11.66
CA LYS A 307 20.27 3.70 -10.56
C LYS A 307 19.95 4.99 -9.81
N ASP A 308 19.29 5.95 -10.44
CA ASP A 308 18.85 7.20 -9.80
C ASP A 308 17.58 7.04 -8.95
N LYS A 309 16.89 5.90 -9.06
CA LYS A 309 15.58 5.68 -8.43
C LYS A 309 15.67 5.13 -7.02
N VAL A 310 14.90 5.74 -6.13
CA VAL A 310 14.60 5.24 -4.78
C VAL A 310 13.37 4.34 -4.89
N LEU A 311 13.46 3.11 -4.38
CA LEU A 311 12.32 2.19 -4.36
C LEU A 311 11.41 2.57 -3.18
N PHE A 312 10.13 2.83 -3.44
CA PHE A 312 9.18 3.18 -2.38
C PHE A 312 7.98 2.22 -2.40
N ILE A 313 7.82 1.44 -1.32
CA ILE A 313 6.75 0.47 -1.16
C ILE A 313 5.77 0.99 -0.11
N GLN A 314 4.56 1.36 -0.54
CA GLN A 314 3.48 1.76 0.36
C GLN A 314 2.48 0.63 0.58
N GLY A 315 1.74 0.66 1.69
CA GLY A 315 0.61 -0.25 1.90
C GLY A 315 -0.01 -0.07 3.28
N GLY A 316 -1.24 -0.57 3.43
CA GLY A 316 -1.98 -0.58 4.69
C GLY A 316 -1.25 -1.31 5.84
N PRO A 317 -1.72 -1.16 7.08
CA PRO A 317 -1.24 -1.94 8.22
C PRO A 317 -1.42 -3.44 7.95
N GLY A 318 -0.60 -4.30 8.58
CA GLY A 318 -0.74 -5.76 8.45
C GLY A 318 -0.41 -6.38 7.07
N ARG A 319 -0.15 -5.58 6.03
CA ARG A 319 0.16 -6.05 4.66
C ARG A 319 1.55 -6.65 4.42
N GLY A 320 2.36 -6.79 5.48
CA GLY A 320 3.64 -7.50 5.41
C GLY A 320 4.85 -6.69 4.96
N LYS A 321 4.81 -5.34 4.97
CA LYS A 321 5.94 -4.45 4.61
C LYS A 321 7.26 -4.82 5.31
N SER A 322 7.23 -4.90 6.65
CA SER A 322 8.41 -5.26 7.45
C SER A 322 8.87 -6.70 7.22
N VAL A 323 7.93 -7.63 7.04
CA VAL A 323 8.26 -9.03 6.74
C VAL A 323 8.96 -9.12 5.39
N PHE A 324 8.50 -8.37 4.38
CA PHE A 324 9.19 -8.23 3.10
C PHE A 324 10.63 -7.72 3.28
N CYS A 325 10.86 -6.65 4.07
CA CYS A 325 12.22 -6.14 4.34
C CYS A 325 13.13 -7.20 4.97
N ARG A 326 12.62 -8.03 5.88
CA ARG A 326 13.37 -9.13 6.49
C ARG A 326 13.77 -10.19 5.46
N MET A 327 12.81 -10.65 4.66
CA MET A 327 13.05 -11.68 3.64
C MET A 327 13.96 -11.17 2.53
N PHE A 328 13.72 -9.93 2.09
CA PHE A 328 14.47 -9.31 1.00
C PHE A 328 15.91 -9.00 1.41
N SER A 329 16.15 -8.52 2.64
CA SER A 329 17.51 -8.29 3.13
C SER A 329 18.32 -9.59 3.21
N ASP A 330 17.71 -10.70 3.67
CA ASP A 330 18.37 -12.00 3.65
C ASP A 330 18.61 -12.55 2.24
N TRP A 331 17.67 -12.35 1.31
CA TRP A 331 17.88 -12.69 -0.10
C TRP A 331 19.06 -11.93 -0.70
N VAL A 332 19.17 -10.63 -0.44
CA VAL A 332 20.33 -9.81 -0.89
C VAL A 332 21.63 -10.36 -0.27
N ARG A 333 21.62 -10.73 1.02
CA ARG A 333 22.79 -11.36 1.68
C ARG A 333 23.22 -12.65 0.98
N ARG A 334 22.29 -13.52 0.60
CA ARG A 334 22.59 -14.83 -0.01
C ARG A 334 22.94 -14.76 -1.49
N GLU A 335 22.21 -13.94 -2.24
CA GLU A 335 22.25 -13.96 -3.70
C GLU A 335 23.04 -12.81 -4.31
N LEU A 336 23.16 -11.67 -3.62
CA LEU A 336 23.77 -10.46 -4.18
C LEU A 336 25.00 -9.96 -3.41
N HIS A 337 25.22 -10.30 -2.14
CA HIS A 337 26.44 -9.88 -1.46
C HIS A 337 27.68 -10.55 -2.09
N PRO A 338 28.77 -9.82 -2.39
CA PRO A 338 29.06 -8.41 -2.04
C PRO A 338 28.76 -7.35 -3.13
N ILE A 339 27.98 -7.67 -4.18
CA ILE A 339 27.44 -6.67 -5.12
C ILE A 339 26.63 -5.60 -4.39
N TYR A 340 25.78 -6.05 -3.47
CA TYR A 340 25.10 -5.19 -2.50
C TYR A 340 25.14 -5.86 -1.12
N THR A 341 25.56 -5.10 -0.12
CA THR A 341 25.50 -5.46 1.30
C THR A 341 24.20 -4.89 1.88
N PRO A 342 23.25 -5.73 2.31
CA PRO A 342 21.98 -5.25 2.85
C PRO A 342 22.19 -4.64 4.24
N ILE A 343 21.62 -3.47 4.48
CA ILE A 343 21.54 -2.82 5.78
C ILE A 343 20.06 -2.58 6.07
N LEU A 344 19.53 -3.29 7.07
CA LEU A 344 18.14 -3.14 7.49
C LEU A 344 18.05 -2.14 8.65
N ILE A 345 17.34 -1.04 8.42
CA ILE A 345 17.13 0.04 9.39
C ILE A 345 15.62 0.18 9.63
N ARG A 346 15.20 0.05 10.88
CA ARG A 346 13.86 0.46 11.28
C ARG A 346 13.89 1.95 11.57
N LEU A 347 13.09 2.72 10.83
CA LEU A 347 13.16 4.17 10.88
C LEU A 347 12.72 4.76 12.23
N ARG A 348 11.89 4.04 13.00
CA ARG A 348 11.58 4.39 14.39
C ARG A 348 12.76 4.33 15.36
N ASP A 349 13.81 3.58 15.03
CA ASP A 349 14.97 3.41 15.93
C ASP A 349 15.95 4.60 15.79
N ILE A 350 15.66 5.56 14.89
CA ILE A 350 16.47 6.77 14.66
C ILE A 350 16.12 7.84 15.69
N LYS A 351 17.09 8.18 16.56
CA LYS A 351 16.93 9.14 17.67
C LYS A 351 17.33 10.60 17.36
N SER A 352 17.92 10.84 16.19
CA SER A 352 18.29 12.20 15.75
C SER A 352 18.57 12.26 14.24
N PHE A 353 17.99 13.26 13.57
CA PHE A 353 18.29 13.60 12.18
C PHE A 353 19.40 14.65 12.10
N SER A 354 20.46 14.32 11.39
CA SER A 354 21.45 15.29 10.95
C SER A 354 20.96 16.00 9.69
N ASN A 355 21.57 17.15 9.39
CA ASN A 355 21.42 17.81 8.09
C ASN A 355 22.12 17.01 6.96
N ASP A 356 22.92 16.00 7.30
CA ASP A 356 23.51 15.05 6.36
C ASP A 356 23.06 13.61 6.67
N ILE A 357 22.35 13.01 5.72
CA ILE A 357 21.93 11.61 5.74
C ILE A 357 23.08 10.63 6.01
N ASN A 358 24.31 10.96 5.60
CA ASN A 358 25.48 10.11 5.88
C ASN A 358 25.75 9.97 7.39
N GLU A 359 25.61 11.07 8.13
CA GLU A 359 25.78 11.08 9.59
C GLU A 359 24.62 10.33 10.26
N THR A 360 23.39 10.56 9.80
CA THR A 360 22.22 9.81 10.29
C THR A 360 22.38 8.31 10.10
N LEU A 361 22.81 7.85 8.92
CA LEU A 361 23.05 6.43 8.67
C LEU A 361 24.16 5.87 9.56
N ALA A 362 25.27 6.61 9.74
CA ALA A 362 26.37 6.16 10.58
C ALA A 362 25.97 5.99 12.06
N THR A 363 25.20 6.95 12.60
CA THR A 363 24.69 6.93 13.98
C THR A 363 23.70 5.78 14.23
N VAL A 364 22.87 5.46 13.24
CA VAL A 364 21.81 4.45 13.40
C VAL A 364 22.34 3.02 13.26
N ILE A 365 23.31 2.82 12.37
CA ILE A 365 23.93 1.51 12.18
C ILE A 365 24.82 1.15 13.38
N ASP A 366 25.59 2.13 13.85
CA ASP A 366 26.43 2.05 15.05
C ASP A 366 27.30 0.77 15.13
N ARG A 367 28.05 0.48 14.06
CA ARG A 367 28.95 -0.67 13.95
C ARG A 367 30.39 -0.24 13.70
N ASP A 368 31.33 -1.16 13.88
CA ASP A 368 32.75 -0.85 13.72
C ASP A 368 33.07 -0.40 12.29
N PHE A 369 32.45 -0.98 11.27
CA PHE A 369 32.62 -0.54 9.88
C PHE A 369 32.08 0.88 9.57
N THR A 370 31.21 1.46 10.42
CA THR A 370 30.78 2.87 10.30
C THR A 370 31.57 3.83 11.18
N ARG A 371 32.25 3.32 12.22
CA ARG A 371 33.04 4.11 13.18
C ARG A 371 34.53 4.20 12.82
N ILE A 372 35.10 3.14 12.25
CA ILE A 372 36.54 3.00 11.94
C ILE A 372 36.93 3.83 10.71
N ASP A 373 36.05 3.91 9.71
CA ASP A 373 36.30 4.61 8.45
C ASP A 373 35.33 5.78 8.24
N ARG A 374 35.85 7.00 8.18
CA ARG A 374 35.06 8.20 7.86
C ARG A 374 34.60 8.24 6.39
N GLY A 375 35.17 7.38 5.54
CA GLY A 375 34.84 7.19 4.13
C GLY A 375 34.10 5.89 3.83
N TRP A 376 33.41 5.27 4.80
CA TRP A 376 32.74 3.96 4.62
C TRP A 376 31.66 3.94 3.50
N LEU A 377 31.12 5.10 3.13
CA LEU A 377 30.19 5.29 1.98
C LEU A 377 30.89 5.67 0.66
N THR A 378 32.22 5.72 0.65
CA THR A 378 33.04 6.07 -0.52
C THR A 378 34.03 4.97 -0.90
N ASP A 379 34.01 3.82 -0.21
CA ASP A 379 34.79 2.66 -0.62
C ASP A 379 34.20 2.05 -1.89
N SER A 380 34.97 2.10 -2.98
CA SER A 380 34.59 1.53 -4.28
C SER A 380 34.27 0.04 -4.21
N ASN A 381 34.82 -0.68 -3.23
CA ASN A 381 34.63 -2.13 -3.08
C ASN A 381 33.40 -2.50 -2.24
N THR A 382 32.78 -1.53 -1.57
CA THR A 382 31.65 -1.78 -0.67
C THR A 382 30.42 -0.99 -1.12
N ARG A 383 29.37 -1.70 -1.53
CA ARG A 383 28.08 -1.09 -1.87
C ARG A 383 27.02 -1.56 -0.90
N PHE A 384 26.18 -0.63 -0.46
CA PHE A 384 25.12 -0.91 0.51
C PHE A 384 23.75 -0.77 -0.16
N LEU A 385 22.83 -1.65 0.22
CA LEU A 385 21.41 -1.45 0.01
C LEU A 385 20.79 -1.11 1.36
N PHE A 386 20.34 0.13 1.53
CA PHE A 386 19.64 0.57 2.72
C PHE A 386 18.16 0.24 2.61
N LEU A 387 17.68 -0.69 3.44
CA LEU A 387 16.26 -0.99 3.60
C LEU A 387 15.75 -0.17 4.80
N LEU A 388 15.06 0.90 4.50
CA LEU A 388 14.49 1.85 5.45
C LEU A 388 13.03 1.46 5.72
N ASP A 389 12.82 0.67 6.77
CA ASP A 389 11.51 0.12 7.11
C ASP A 389 10.72 1.08 8.02
N GLY A 390 9.52 1.49 7.59
CA GLY A 390 8.59 2.28 8.41
C GLY A 390 8.71 3.79 8.25
N PHE A 391 8.58 4.34 7.04
CA PHE A 391 8.63 5.79 6.77
C PHE A 391 7.58 6.60 7.54
N ASP A 392 6.39 6.04 7.72
CA ASP A 392 5.34 6.63 8.55
C ASP A 392 5.71 6.69 10.05
N GLU A 393 6.77 6.00 10.44
CA GLU A 393 7.32 6.01 11.79
C GLU A 393 8.37 7.12 11.97
N LEU A 394 8.72 7.90 10.94
CA LEU A 394 9.63 9.07 11.05
C LEU A 394 8.99 10.34 11.60
N LEU A 395 7.67 10.37 11.77
CA LEU A 395 6.87 11.53 12.16
C LEU A 395 7.14 12.07 13.58
N LEU A 396 8.25 11.66 14.20
CA LEU A 396 8.29 11.45 15.63
C LEU A 396 9.13 12.36 16.50
N GLU A 397 10.05 13.13 15.94
CA GLU A 397 10.91 13.96 16.77
C GLU A 397 10.68 15.46 16.58
N ARG A 398 10.01 15.89 15.50
CA ARG A 398 9.84 17.30 15.18
C ARG A 398 8.54 17.58 14.42
N GLY A 399 7.70 18.42 15.01
CA GLY A 399 6.46 18.87 14.40
C GLY A 399 6.73 19.79 13.20
N LYS A 400 6.45 19.28 11.99
CA LYS A 400 5.89 19.96 10.79
C LYS A 400 6.09 19.05 9.58
N GLY A 401 5.12 19.00 8.65
CA GLY A 401 5.23 18.22 7.39
C GLY A 401 6.45 18.54 6.50
N ASN A 402 7.17 19.63 6.79
CA ASN A 402 8.43 19.98 6.14
C ASN A 402 9.58 18.98 6.44
N ASP A 403 9.56 18.29 7.58
CA ASP A 403 10.69 17.43 8.00
C ASP A 403 10.67 16.06 7.31
N LEU A 404 9.48 15.48 7.06
CA LEU A 404 9.34 14.27 6.24
C LEU A 404 9.76 14.50 4.79
N LYS A 405 9.30 15.63 4.22
CA LYS A 405 9.73 16.06 2.89
C LYS A 405 11.25 16.24 2.86
N PHE A 406 11.81 16.92 3.86
CA PHE A 406 13.25 17.13 3.97
C PHE A 406 14.04 15.81 4.02
N PHE A 407 13.57 14.82 4.78
CA PHE A 407 14.19 13.50 4.79
C PHE A 407 14.11 12.80 3.43
N LEU A 408 12.95 12.83 2.77
CA LEU A 408 12.80 12.26 1.42
C LEU A 408 13.66 12.97 0.39
N ASP A 409 13.78 14.31 0.48
CA ASP A 409 14.67 15.11 -0.36
C ASP A 409 16.13 14.69 -0.13
N GLN A 410 16.56 14.53 1.12
CA GLN A 410 17.91 14.06 1.45
C GLN A 410 18.19 12.65 0.88
N VAL A 411 17.25 11.71 1.03
CA VAL A 411 17.38 10.35 0.50
C VAL A 411 17.39 10.35 -1.04
N ALA A 412 16.52 11.15 -1.66
CA ALA A 412 16.47 11.30 -3.10
C ALA A 412 17.76 11.88 -3.67
N ASP A 413 18.33 12.89 -3.00
CA ASP A 413 19.60 13.50 -3.39
C ASP A 413 20.79 12.60 -3.10
N PHE A 414 20.77 11.83 -2.01
CA PHE A 414 21.72 10.75 -1.77
C PHE A 414 21.71 9.73 -2.90
N GLN A 415 20.55 9.23 -3.32
CA GLN A 415 20.44 8.27 -4.42
C GLN A 415 20.95 8.86 -5.76
N LYS A 416 20.69 10.15 -6.03
CA LYS A 416 21.24 10.85 -7.21
C LYS A 416 22.76 11.02 -7.15
N ARG A 417 23.34 11.26 -5.97
CA ARG A 417 24.81 11.30 -5.80
C ARG A 417 25.39 9.91 -6.07
N CYS A 418 24.78 8.88 -5.49
CA CYS A 418 25.15 7.49 -5.66
C CYS A 418 25.09 7.01 -7.13
N SER A 419 24.12 7.50 -7.90
CA SER A 419 23.99 7.13 -9.32
C SER A 419 25.04 7.78 -10.23
N LYS A 420 25.66 8.87 -9.80
CA LYS A 420 26.67 9.62 -10.57
C LYS A 420 28.11 9.26 -10.19
N ASN A 421 28.33 8.67 -9.02
CA ASN A 421 29.65 8.29 -8.53
C ASN A 421 29.73 6.77 -8.33
N ASN A 422 30.58 6.10 -9.13
CA ASN A 422 30.80 4.65 -9.04
C ASN A 422 31.37 4.21 -7.68
N GLU A 423 32.05 5.12 -6.96
CA GLU A 423 32.58 4.90 -5.62
C GLU A 423 31.49 4.96 -4.53
N GLN A 424 30.31 5.50 -4.85
CA GLN A 424 29.16 5.63 -3.94
C GLN A 424 27.95 4.85 -4.48
N GLY A 425 28.14 3.69 -5.10
CA GLY A 425 27.09 2.95 -5.83
C GLY A 425 25.95 2.35 -4.97
N HIS A 426 25.57 2.97 -3.85
CA HIS A 426 24.55 2.53 -2.90
C HIS A 426 23.12 2.67 -3.46
N ARG A 427 22.20 1.91 -2.89
CA ARG A 427 20.77 1.91 -3.25
C ARG A 427 19.91 2.06 -2.00
N VAL A 428 18.74 2.67 -2.14
CA VAL A 428 17.78 2.86 -1.06
C VAL A 428 16.41 2.30 -1.41
N LEU A 429 15.84 1.52 -0.48
CA LEU A 429 14.46 1.05 -0.48
C LEU A 429 13.77 1.56 0.77
N ILE A 430 12.58 2.12 0.62
CA ILE A 430 11.76 2.66 1.69
C ILE A 430 10.43 1.92 1.74
N THR A 431 9.94 1.57 2.93
CA THR A 431 8.55 1.14 3.13
C THR A 431 7.76 2.17 3.92
N GLY A 432 6.45 2.29 3.74
CA GLY A 432 5.63 3.20 4.56
C GLY A 432 4.12 3.03 4.39
N ARG A 433 3.33 3.83 5.13
CA ARG A 433 1.87 3.95 4.92
C ARG A 433 1.55 5.10 3.95
N PRO A 434 0.51 4.99 3.11
CA PRO A 434 0.07 6.08 2.23
C PRO A 434 -0.27 7.36 3.00
N LEU A 435 -0.88 7.23 4.19
CA LEU A 435 -1.30 8.37 5.01
C LEU A 435 -0.14 9.30 5.41
N ALA A 436 1.07 8.77 5.60
CA ALA A 436 2.25 9.58 5.93
C ALA A 436 2.71 10.48 4.76
N LEU A 437 2.17 10.25 3.57
CA LEU A 437 2.45 11.04 2.36
C LEU A 437 1.36 12.09 2.11
N TYR A 438 0.26 12.08 2.89
CA TYR A 438 -0.89 12.96 2.70
C TYR A 438 -0.53 14.43 2.91
N GLY A 439 -0.77 15.24 1.88
CA GLY A 439 -0.48 16.68 1.86
C GLY A 439 0.91 17.03 1.34
N ILE A 440 1.75 16.05 1.01
CA ILE A 440 3.08 16.26 0.42
C ILE A 440 3.27 15.48 -0.89
N GLU A 441 2.26 14.79 -1.44
CA GLU A 441 2.36 13.97 -2.65
C GLU A 441 2.88 14.78 -3.85
N ARG A 442 2.36 15.99 -4.05
CA ARG A 442 2.78 16.92 -5.11
C ARG A 442 4.13 17.58 -4.86
N LEU A 443 4.72 17.36 -3.69
CA LEU A 443 6.02 17.90 -3.29
C LEU A 443 7.09 16.79 -3.23
N MET A 444 6.74 15.56 -3.62
CA MET A 444 7.63 14.41 -3.61
C MET A 444 8.76 14.54 -4.65
N PRO A 445 9.96 14.02 -4.34
CA PRO A 445 11.03 13.95 -5.32
C PRO A 445 10.65 13.06 -6.52
N THR A 446 11.00 13.49 -7.73
CA THR A 446 10.61 12.84 -8.99
C THR A 446 11.36 11.53 -9.28
N ASN A 447 12.34 11.17 -8.46
CA ASN A 447 13.08 9.91 -8.56
C ASN A 447 12.61 8.82 -7.57
N LEU A 448 11.44 8.99 -6.95
CA LEU A 448 10.79 7.91 -6.21
C LEU A 448 9.98 7.02 -7.17
N GLU A 449 10.31 5.74 -7.24
CA GLU A 449 9.51 4.75 -7.94
C GLU A 449 8.56 4.09 -6.93
N ARG A 450 7.27 4.42 -7.02
CA ARG A 450 6.26 4.08 -5.99
C ARG A 450 5.36 2.93 -6.43
N VAL A 451 5.12 2.01 -5.49
CA VAL A 451 4.12 0.94 -5.63
C VAL A 451 3.36 0.74 -4.33
N GLU A 452 2.10 0.30 -4.43
CA GLU A 452 1.24 -0.05 -3.31
C GLU A 452 0.99 -1.56 -3.23
N ILE A 453 1.18 -2.15 -2.04
CA ILE A 453 0.80 -3.53 -1.75
C ILE A 453 -0.71 -3.65 -1.75
N ILE A 454 -1.25 -4.46 -2.66
CA ILE A 454 -2.69 -4.72 -2.77
C ILE A 454 -3.11 -5.91 -1.89
N PRO A 455 -4.40 -6.02 -1.52
CA PRO A 455 -4.91 -7.19 -0.80
C PRO A 455 -4.63 -8.51 -1.54
N MET A 456 -4.53 -9.61 -0.80
CA MET A 456 -4.35 -10.94 -1.39
C MET A 456 -5.51 -11.25 -2.34
N ASP A 457 -5.16 -11.75 -3.52
CA ASP A 457 -6.09 -12.51 -4.34
C ASP A 457 -6.21 -13.95 -3.80
N ASP A 458 -7.14 -14.70 -4.37
CA ASP A 458 -7.38 -16.09 -3.97
C ASP A 458 -6.13 -16.97 -4.15
N THR A 459 -5.26 -16.65 -5.12
CA THR A 459 -4.04 -17.43 -5.40
C THR A 459 -3.03 -17.26 -4.27
N ILE A 460 -2.74 -16.02 -3.86
CA ILE A 460 -1.83 -15.73 -2.75
C ILE A 460 -2.40 -16.27 -1.44
N GLN A 461 -3.71 -16.14 -1.21
CA GLN A 461 -4.35 -16.68 -0.01
C GLN A 461 -4.19 -18.20 0.07
N GLN A 462 -4.37 -18.93 -1.04
CA GLN A 462 -4.14 -20.39 -1.05
C GLN A 462 -2.67 -20.76 -0.81
N GLN A 463 -1.71 -20.01 -1.37
CA GLN A 463 -0.29 -20.22 -1.07
C GLN A 463 0.01 -20.05 0.42
N TRP A 464 -0.63 -19.08 1.07
CA TRP A 464 -0.50 -18.86 2.50
C TRP A 464 -1.10 -20.03 3.30
N LEU A 465 -2.29 -20.51 2.92
CA LEU A 465 -2.94 -21.67 3.57
C LEU A 465 -2.10 -22.95 3.44
N GLU A 466 -1.46 -23.19 2.30
CA GLU A 466 -0.57 -24.35 2.14
C GLU A 466 0.67 -24.25 3.03
N LYS A 467 1.19 -23.04 3.28
CA LYS A 467 2.25 -22.84 4.28
C LYS A 467 1.72 -23.02 5.70
N TRP A 468 0.54 -22.49 6.00
CA TRP A 468 -0.13 -22.65 7.29
C TRP A 468 -0.30 -24.13 7.66
N LYS A 469 -0.69 -24.96 6.69
CA LYS A 469 -0.79 -26.42 6.83
C LYS A 469 0.47 -27.09 7.35
N THR A 470 1.63 -26.52 7.08
CA THR A 470 2.91 -27.09 7.54
C THR A 470 3.30 -26.67 8.96
N VAL A 471 2.69 -25.61 9.49
CA VAL A 471 3.08 -25.00 10.79
C VAL A 471 1.97 -25.03 11.84
N VAL A 472 0.72 -25.24 11.45
CA VAL A 472 -0.45 -25.16 12.34
C VAL A 472 -0.45 -26.21 13.46
N ASN A 473 0.15 -27.38 13.22
CA ASN A 473 0.26 -28.46 14.20
C ASN A 473 1.45 -29.35 13.87
N SER A 474 2.08 -29.94 14.90
CA SER A 474 3.18 -30.88 14.74
C SER A 474 2.74 -32.22 14.16
N ASP A 475 1.48 -32.63 14.33
CA ASP A 475 0.89 -33.79 13.66
C ASP A 475 0.37 -33.40 12.26
N PRO A 476 0.94 -33.95 11.17
CA PRO A 476 0.54 -33.61 9.80
C PRO A 476 -0.93 -33.89 9.48
N THR A 477 -1.53 -34.91 10.09
CA THR A 477 -2.92 -35.32 9.83
C THR A 477 -3.90 -34.32 10.43
N ILE A 478 -3.60 -33.87 11.65
CA ILE A 478 -4.37 -32.82 12.34
C ILE A 478 -4.18 -31.50 11.60
N ALA A 479 -2.95 -31.21 11.15
CA ALA A 479 -2.62 -29.98 10.44
C ALA A 479 -3.39 -29.83 9.11
N VAL A 480 -3.49 -30.93 8.33
CA VAL A 480 -4.32 -30.99 7.12
C VAL A 480 -5.78 -30.70 7.48
N THR A 481 -6.32 -31.42 8.47
CA THR A 481 -7.73 -31.30 8.86
C THR A 481 -8.07 -29.88 9.32
N LYS A 482 -7.25 -29.27 10.20
CA LYS A 482 -7.48 -27.91 10.69
C LYS A 482 -7.41 -26.87 9.58
N THR A 483 -6.47 -27.02 8.65
CA THR A 483 -6.33 -26.11 7.51
C THR A 483 -7.50 -26.24 6.53
N ASP A 484 -7.90 -27.47 6.22
CA ASP A 484 -9.02 -27.73 5.32
C ASP A 484 -10.34 -27.22 5.91
N ASN A 485 -10.56 -27.39 7.22
CA ASN A 485 -11.71 -26.81 7.92
C ASN A 485 -11.70 -25.28 7.87
N PHE A 486 -10.55 -24.63 8.09
CA PHE A 486 -10.44 -23.17 7.99
C PHE A 486 -10.67 -22.67 6.55
N ARG A 487 -10.18 -23.41 5.55
CA ARG A 487 -10.46 -23.11 4.14
C ARG A 487 -11.96 -23.19 3.86
N GLN A 488 -12.64 -24.24 4.34
CA GLN A 488 -14.09 -24.37 4.21
C GLN A 488 -14.83 -23.22 4.91
N PHE A 489 -14.36 -22.80 6.09
CA PHE A 489 -14.90 -21.63 6.79
C PHE A 489 -14.86 -20.36 5.93
N LEU A 490 -13.74 -20.06 5.26
CA LEU A 490 -13.62 -18.89 4.39
C LEU A 490 -14.49 -19.00 3.12
N GLN A 491 -14.72 -20.22 2.62
CA GLN A 491 -15.50 -20.46 1.40
C GLN A 491 -17.01 -20.55 1.63
N ASP A 492 -17.46 -20.76 2.86
CA ASP A 492 -18.89 -20.89 3.19
C ASP A 492 -19.66 -19.61 2.80
N ASN A 493 -20.86 -19.77 2.23
CA ASN A 493 -21.73 -18.64 1.86
C ASN A 493 -22.29 -17.91 3.09
N ARG A 494 -22.33 -18.57 4.24
CA ARG A 494 -22.69 -17.98 5.54
C ARG A 494 -21.54 -17.19 6.15
N CYS A 495 -20.32 -17.34 5.63
CA CYS A 495 -19.17 -16.57 6.08
C CYS A 495 -19.35 -15.12 5.60
N PRO A 496 -19.38 -14.14 6.51
CA PRO A 496 -19.55 -12.73 6.18
C PRO A 496 -18.51 -12.25 5.17
N GLN A 497 -18.91 -11.47 4.16
CA GLN A 497 -18.01 -10.96 3.14
C GLN A 497 -16.81 -10.20 3.75
N GLN A 498 -17.05 -9.53 4.87
CA GLN A 498 -16.06 -8.78 5.64
C GLN A 498 -15.00 -9.72 6.25
N ALA A 499 -15.38 -10.90 6.73
CA ALA A 499 -14.41 -11.89 7.21
C ALA A 499 -13.53 -12.39 6.06
N LYS A 500 -14.12 -12.57 4.87
CA LYS A 500 -13.39 -12.89 3.64
C LYS A 500 -12.46 -11.76 3.21
N ASP A 501 -12.87 -10.50 3.40
CA ASP A 501 -12.05 -9.33 3.07
C ASP A 501 -10.90 -9.13 4.07
N LEU A 502 -11.12 -9.33 5.38
CA LEU A 502 -10.06 -9.34 6.40
C LEU A 502 -9.04 -10.45 6.11
N ALA A 503 -9.50 -11.62 5.65
CA ALA A 503 -8.66 -12.74 5.23
C ALA A 503 -7.79 -12.45 3.99
N LYS A 504 -7.91 -11.27 3.37
CA LYS A 504 -7.03 -10.81 2.29
C LYS A 504 -5.79 -10.06 2.80
N GLU A 505 -5.64 -9.87 4.10
CA GLU A 505 -4.45 -9.24 4.70
C GLU A 505 -3.66 -10.25 5.54
N PRO A 506 -2.32 -10.39 5.38
CA PRO A 506 -1.55 -11.45 6.01
C PRO A 506 -1.70 -11.55 7.53
N LEU A 507 -1.66 -10.40 8.24
CA LEU A 507 -1.79 -10.36 9.70
C LEU A 507 -3.18 -10.82 10.16
N LEU A 508 -4.23 -10.35 9.49
CA LEU A 508 -5.61 -10.66 9.85
C LEU A 508 -5.99 -12.09 9.45
N LEU A 509 -5.48 -12.58 8.31
CA LEU A 509 -5.60 -13.99 7.91
C LEU A 509 -4.96 -14.91 8.95
N TYR A 510 -3.76 -14.56 9.45
CA TYR A 510 -3.11 -15.29 10.54
C TYR A 510 -3.97 -15.31 11.81
N LEU A 511 -4.51 -14.17 12.24
CA LEU A 511 -5.37 -14.09 13.42
C LEU A 511 -6.64 -14.95 13.27
N LEU A 512 -7.31 -14.87 12.12
CA LEU A 512 -8.48 -15.71 11.82
C LEU A 512 -8.13 -17.20 11.83
N ALA A 513 -6.99 -17.58 11.25
CA ALA A 513 -6.53 -18.95 11.20
C ALA A 513 -6.23 -19.51 12.59
N VAL A 514 -5.62 -18.70 13.45
CA VAL A 514 -5.33 -19.06 14.85
C VAL A 514 -6.60 -19.18 15.69
N LEU A 515 -7.53 -18.24 15.57
CA LEU A 515 -8.83 -18.32 16.27
C LEU A 515 -9.62 -19.55 15.86
N HIS A 516 -9.61 -19.90 14.57
CA HIS A 516 -10.23 -21.12 14.10
C HIS A 516 -9.46 -22.38 14.56
N ARG A 517 -8.12 -22.34 14.59
CA ARG A 517 -7.30 -23.45 15.11
C ARG A 517 -7.63 -23.76 16.56
N ASP A 518 -7.87 -22.74 17.36
CA ASP A 518 -8.08 -22.84 18.81
C ASP A 518 -9.58 -22.91 19.18
N ASP A 519 -10.42 -23.27 18.20
CA ASP A 519 -11.87 -23.49 18.33
C ASP A 519 -12.63 -22.27 18.90
N GLN A 520 -12.10 -21.06 18.70
CA GLN A 520 -12.73 -19.80 19.10
C GLN A 520 -13.60 -19.19 17.99
N LEU A 521 -13.49 -19.70 16.75
CA LEU A 521 -14.20 -19.17 15.59
C LEU A 521 -14.84 -20.29 14.78
N HIS A 522 -16.18 -20.33 14.77
CA HIS A 522 -16.97 -21.33 14.04
C HIS A 522 -18.02 -20.67 13.15
N ILE A 523 -18.34 -21.30 12.01
CA ILE A 523 -19.32 -20.77 11.06
C ILE A 523 -20.72 -20.58 11.68
N ASP A 524 -21.04 -21.41 12.67
CA ASP A 524 -22.33 -21.39 13.37
C ASP A 524 -22.54 -20.12 14.22
N MET A 525 -21.45 -19.45 14.59
CA MET A 525 -21.49 -18.18 15.32
C MET A 525 -22.10 -17.06 14.46
N PHE A 526 -22.07 -17.19 13.13
CA PHE A 526 -22.60 -16.21 12.18
C PHE A 526 -24.04 -16.49 11.73
N LYS A 527 -24.67 -17.60 12.16
CA LYS A 527 -26.03 -18.02 11.71
C LYS A 527 -27.13 -16.96 11.92
N LYS A 528 -26.94 -16.01 12.84
CA LYS A 528 -27.88 -14.94 13.17
C LYS A 528 -27.27 -13.53 13.11
N ALA A 529 -26.00 -13.42 12.73
CA ALA A 529 -25.28 -12.16 12.74
C ALA A 529 -25.56 -11.39 11.44
N ASN A 530 -25.92 -10.12 11.53
CA ASN A 530 -25.83 -9.23 10.39
C ASN A 530 -24.35 -8.89 10.07
N VAL A 531 -24.15 -8.17 8.97
CA VAL A 531 -22.83 -7.78 8.46
C VAL A 531 -21.91 -7.14 9.51
N GLY A 532 -22.41 -6.18 10.31
CA GLY A 532 -21.62 -5.50 11.35
C GLY A 532 -21.38 -6.36 12.60
N GLN A 533 -22.36 -7.18 12.98
CA GLN A 533 -22.25 -8.10 14.13
C GLN A 533 -21.17 -9.17 13.92
N ALA A 534 -20.97 -9.61 12.68
CA ALA A 534 -19.91 -10.54 12.32
C ALA A 534 -18.50 -9.97 12.58
N LYS A 535 -18.30 -8.69 12.25
CA LYS A 535 -17.03 -7.99 12.36
C LYS A 535 -16.63 -7.83 13.83
N ILE A 536 -17.58 -7.39 14.67
CA ILE A 536 -17.41 -7.31 16.13
C ILE A 536 -17.06 -8.67 16.71
N LEU A 537 -17.77 -9.72 16.30
CA LEU A 537 -17.54 -11.06 16.84
C LEU A 537 -16.11 -11.52 16.61
N ILE A 538 -15.52 -11.24 15.43
CA ILE A 538 -14.13 -11.58 15.14
C ILE A 538 -13.17 -10.82 16.07
N TYR A 539 -13.41 -9.52 16.29
CA TYR A 539 -12.57 -8.69 17.16
C TYR A 539 -12.72 -9.06 18.65
N GLU A 540 -13.93 -9.33 19.11
CA GLU A 540 -14.21 -9.82 20.47
C GLU A 540 -13.47 -11.14 20.70
N GLN A 541 -13.60 -12.12 19.79
CA GLN A 541 -12.92 -13.40 19.92
C GLN A 541 -11.40 -13.26 19.84
N ALA A 542 -10.89 -12.37 18.98
CA ALA A 542 -9.46 -12.04 18.94
C ALA A 542 -8.99 -11.49 20.28
N LEU A 543 -9.70 -10.49 20.82
CA LEU A 543 -9.35 -9.87 22.10
C LEU A 543 -9.41 -10.88 23.25
N GLU A 544 -10.50 -11.63 23.39
CA GLU A 544 -10.65 -12.65 24.42
C GLU A 544 -9.58 -13.73 24.33
N TRP A 545 -9.26 -14.20 23.12
CA TRP A 545 -8.20 -15.18 22.93
C TRP A 545 -6.83 -14.65 23.36
N VAL A 546 -6.49 -13.40 23.06
CA VAL A 546 -5.24 -12.78 23.50
C VAL A 546 -5.20 -12.61 25.02
N LEU A 547 -6.30 -12.09 25.60
CA LEU A 547 -6.43 -11.89 27.05
C LEU A 547 -6.28 -13.20 27.83
N ASN A 548 -6.78 -14.30 27.27
CA ASN A 548 -6.77 -15.62 27.90
C ASN A 548 -5.47 -16.40 27.64
N LYS A 549 -4.91 -16.37 26.42
CA LYS A 549 -3.70 -17.17 26.07
C LYS A 549 -2.46 -16.75 26.86
N GLN A 550 -2.39 -15.51 27.35
CA GLN A 550 -1.29 -15.06 28.20
C GLN A 550 -1.34 -15.59 29.64
N ARG A 551 -2.43 -16.26 30.03
CA ARG A 551 -2.70 -16.79 31.38
C ARG A 551 -2.70 -18.32 31.31
N THR A 552 -1.53 -18.97 31.43
CA THR A 552 -1.44 -20.44 31.38
C THR A 552 -1.73 -21.10 32.73
N GLU A 553 -2.43 -22.23 32.74
CA GLU A 553 -2.74 -23.06 33.93
C GLU A 553 -1.49 -23.67 34.62
N ASP A 554 -0.35 -23.78 33.93
CA ASP A 554 0.87 -24.47 34.39
C ASP A 554 1.84 -23.59 35.23
N GLY A 555 1.40 -22.42 35.70
CA GLY A 555 2.19 -21.57 36.62
C GLY A 555 3.42 -20.89 35.98
N ARG A 556 3.57 -20.91 34.65
CA ARG A 556 4.51 -20.07 33.90
C ARG A 556 3.76 -18.90 33.26
N ASN A 557 3.34 -17.94 34.07
CA ASN A 557 2.73 -16.71 33.59
C ASN A 557 3.71 -16.02 32.61
N LEU A 558 3.29 -15.83 31.36
CA LEU A 558 4.12 -15.22 30.30
C LEU A 558 4.51 -13.77 30.63
N ASN A 559 3.68 -13.10 31.44
CA ASN A 559 4.01 -11.84 32.09
C ASN A 559 3.43 -11.82 33.52
N PRO A 560 4.26 -11.96 34.58
CA PRO A 560 3.81 -12.01 35.97
C PRO A 560 3.02 -10.77 36.41
N GLU A 561 3.29 -9.59 35.82
CA GLU A 561 2.66 -8.32 36.18
C GLU A 561 1.21 -8.22 35.66
N LEU A 562 0.89 -8.93 34.58
CA LEU A 562 -0.45 -8.94 33.94
C LEU A 562 -1.40 -9.97 34.54
N THR A 563 -0.85 -11.04 35.12
CA THR A 563 -1.64 -12.11 35.74
C THR A 563 -2.24 -11.74 37.09
N ASP A 564 -1.87 -10.58 37.65
CA ASP A 564 -2.47 -10.01 38.86
C ASP A 564 -3.80 -9.25 38.58
N LEU A 565 -4.07 -8.87 37.32
CA LEU A 565 -5.32 -8.19 36.92
C LEU A 565 -6.38 -9.18 36.46
N GLU A 566 -7.66 -8.91 36.74
CA GLU A 566 -8.76 -9.67 36.11
C GLU A 566 -8.87 -9.33 34.60
N PRO A 567 -9.31 -10.27 33.73
CA PRO A 567 -9.43 -10.04 32.30
C PRO A 567 -10.32 -8.84 31.93
N GLU A 568 -11.38 -8.61 32.71
CA GLU A 568 -12.31 -7.50 32.54
C GLU A 568 -11.65 -6.13 32.78
N ASP A 569 -10.82 -6.00 33.82
CA ASP A 569 -10.09 -4.76 34.13
C ASP A 569 -9.12 -4.39 33.00
N LEU A 570 -8.48 -5.40 32.43
CA LEU A 570 -7.55 -5.25 31.32
C LEU A 570 -8.27 -4.91 30.00
N ARG A 571 -9.46 -5.47 29.78
CA ARG A 571 -10.31 -5.10 28.63
C ARG A 571 -10.74 -3.64 28.72
N SER A 572 -11.16 -3.18 29.90
CA SER A 572 -11.48 -1.76 30.15
C SER A 572 -10.27 -0.84 29.90
N LEU A 573 -9.08 -1.24 30.37
CA LEU A 573 -7.83 -0.53 30.09
C LEU A 573 -7.54 -0.39 28.58
N LEU A 574 -7.74 -1.48 27.82
CA LEU A 574 -7.54 -1.48 26.37
C LEU A 574 -8.59 -0.64 25.64
N ALA A 575 -9.83 -0.65 26.11
CA ALA A 575 -10.91 0.17 25.58
C ALA A 575 -10.61 1.67 25.75
N GLU A 576 -10.14 2.07 26.94
CA GLU A 576 -9.64 3.43 27.21
C GLU A 576 -8.44 3.82 26.36
N ALA A 577 -7.47 2.91 26.21
CA ALA A 577 -6.33 3.13 25.32
C ALA A 577 -6.80 3.28 23.85
N GLY A 578 -7.79 2.49 23.43
CA GLY A 578 -8.47 2.58 22.12
C GLY A 578 -9.05 3.96 21.89
N LEU A 579 -9.84 4.45 22.85
CA LEU A 579 -10.41 5.79 22.82
C LEU A 579 -9.31 6.85 22.74
N CYS A 580 -8.27 6.78 23.58
CA CYS A 580 -7.16 7.74 23.57
C CYS A 580 -6.43 7.78 22.22
N VAL A 581 -6.18 6.61 21.62
CA VAL A 581 -5.50 6.50 20.32
C VAL A 581 -6.32 7.22 19.26
N VAL A 582 -7.61 6.95 19.19
CA VAL A 582 -8.49 7.61 18.21
C VAL A 582 -8.61 9.11 18.51
N GLN A 583 -8.72 9.50 19.78
CA GLN A 583 -8.78 10.90 20.23
C GLN A 583 -7.54 11.71 19.88
N SER A 584 -6.37 11.08 19.87
CA SER A 584 -5.15 11.75 19.46
C SER A 584 -5.17 12.20 17.99
N GLY A 585 -6.05 11.61 17.16
CA GLY A 585 -5.99 11.76 15.70
C GLY A 585 -4.75 11.12 15.08
N ARG A 586 -4.00 10.32 15.87
CA ARG A 586 -2.78 9.60 15.52
C ARG A 586 -3.05 8.10 15.68
N GLU A 587 -2.08 7.27 15.30
CA GLU A 587 -2.18 5.82 15.47
C GLU A 587 -1.79 5.37 16.89
N TYR A 588 -1.35 6.30 17.74
CA TYR A 588 -0.82 6.07 19.08
C TYR A 588 -1.34 7.10 20.08
N ALA A 589 -1.37 6.74 21.37
CA ALA A 589 -1.70 7.63 22.47
C ALA A 589 -0.51 7.75 23.44
N SER A 590 -0.33 8.92 24.05
CA SER A 590 0.66 9.06 25.12
C SER A 590 0.19 8.30 26.37
N ILE A 591 1.11 7.69 27.10
CA ILE A 591 0.80 7.00 28.35
C ILE A 591 0.21 7.98 29.36
N LYS A 592 0.71 9.22 29.38
CA LYS A 592 0.14 10.28 30.21
C LYS A 592 -1.33 10.57 29.89
N MET A 593 -1.73 10.52 28.62
CA MET A 593 -3.13 10.68 28.22
C MET A 593 -3.99 9.53 28.76
N ILE A 594 -3.49 8.30 28.67
CA ILE A 594 -4.15 7.10 29.20
C ILE A 594 -4.22 7.16 30.74
N GLU A 595 -3.12 7.45 31.42
CA GLU A 595 -3.05 7.59 32.88
C GLU A 595 -4.03 8.65 33.40
N ASN A 596 -4.07 9.83 32.78
CA ASN A 596 -4.97 10.90 33.18
C ASN A 596 -6.45 10.48 33.12
N ARG A 597 -6.85 9.65 32.15
CA ARG A 597 -8.23 9.15 32.06
C ARG A 597 -8.50 8.05 33.08
N LEU A 598 -7.53 7.16 33.31
CA LEU A 598 -7.65 6.08 34.28
C LEU A 598 -7.66 6.57 35.73
N GLU A 599 -6.96 7.68 36.03
CA GLU A 599 -6.97 8.35 37.33
C GLU A 599 -8.38 8.91 37.69
N GLU A 600 -9.28 9.10 36.74
CA GLU A 600 -10.63 9.59 36.99
C GLU A 600 -11.66 8.46 37.20
N GLU A 601 -11.48 7.27 36.61
CA GLU A 601 -12.56 6.27 36.45
C GLU A 601 -12.35 4.89 37.11
N ASN A 602 -11.12 4.40 37.35
CA ASN A 602 -10.91 2.99 37.76
C ASN A 602 -9.86 2.80 38.88
N GLU A 603 -10.30 2.34 40.07
CA GLU A 603 -9.45 2.07 41.24
C GLU A 603 -8.42 0.94 41.03
N ALA A 604 -8.72 -0.07 40.21
CA ALA A 604 -7.78 -1.15 39.89
C ALA A 604 -6.68 -0.65 38.93
N ALA A 605 -7.04 0.19 37.95
CA ALA A 605 -6.08 0.84 37.07
C ALA A 605 -5.19 1.83 37.84
N LYS A 606 -5.75 2.59 38.78
CA LYS A 606 -4.98 3.43 39.73
C LYS A 606 -3.99 2.60 40.54
N ALA A 607 -4.43 1.47 41.13
CA ALA A 607 -3.56 0.60 41.90
C ALA A 607 -2.40 0.04 41.05
N LEU A 608 -2.65 -0.23 39.76
CA LEU A 608 -1.62 -0.68 38.83
C LEU A 608 -0.62 0.43 38.47
N ILE A 609 -1.12 1.63 38.17
CA ILE A 609 -0.29 2.83 37.93
C ILE A 609 0.54 3.18 39.17
N GLU A 610 -0.04 3.09 40.38
CA GLU A 610 0.66 3.33 41.64
C GLU A 610 1.72 2.25 41.94
N LYS A 611 1.44 0.97 41.68
CA LYS A 611 2.40 -0.14 41.84
C LYS A 611 3.55 -0.03 40.83
N ALA A 612 3.29 0.42 39.61
CA ALA A 612 4.30 0.73 38.59
C ALA A 612 5.20 1.91 39.02
N ARG A 613 4.60 2.99 39.54
CA ARG A 613 5.33 4.17 40.07
C ARG A 613 6.20 3.82 41.29
N GLN A 614 5.78 2.88 42.15
CA GLN A 614 6.54 2.45 43.35
C GLN A 614 7.73 1.53 43.05
N THR A 615 7.69 0.77 41.94
CA THR A 615 8.78 -0.13 41.52
C THR A 615 9.83 0.55 40.65
N GLY A 616 9.64 1.83 40.31
CA GLY A 616 10.53 2.59 39.43
C GLY A 616 10.46 2.17 37.97
N SER A 617 9.41 1.45 37.57
CA SER A 617 9.22 0.96 36.20
C SER A 617 8.07 1.70 35.51
N ASP A 618 8.37 2.84 34.88
CA ASP A 618 7.54 3.36 33.76
C ASP A 618 7.39 2.30 32.64
N GLU A 619 8.17 1.21 32.71
CA GLU A 619 8.08 0.03 31.85
C GLU A 619 6.93 -0.92 32.19
N ALA A 620 6.32 -0.96 33.39
CA ALA A 620 5.30 -1.96 33.71
C ALA A 620 3.99 -1.76 32.91
N LEU A 621 3.44 -0.54 32.85
CA LEU A 621 2.27 -0.24 32.01
C LEU A 621 2.61 -0.34 30.51
N LYS A 622 3.84 0.02 30.12
CA LYS A 622 4.37 -0.20 28.76
C LYS A 622 4.42 -1.68 28.41
N ASN A 623 4.92 -2.54 29.30
CA ASN A 623 5.06 -3.98 29.10
C ASN A 623 3.70 -4.67 29.13
N ALA A 624 2.80 -4.20 29.99
CA ALA A 624 1.42 -4.63 30.07
C ALA A 624 0.68 -4.36 28.75
N LEU A 625 0.69 -3.11 28.29
CA LEU A 625 0.08 -2.72 27.02
C LEU A 625 0.80 -3.39 25.84
N ALA A 626 2.14 -3.48 25.88
CA ALA A 626 2.92 -4.10 24.81
C ALA A 626 2.61 -5.58 24.60
N ALA A 627 2.16 -6.28 25.65
CA ALA A 627 1.73 -7.67 25.56
C ALA A 627 0.41 -7.84 24.78
N PHE A 628 -0.46 -6.82 24.70
CA PHE A 628 -1.80 -6.90 24.08
C PHE A 628 -1.86 -6.37 22.66
N TYR A 629 -0.85 -6.68 21.84
CA TYR A 629 -0.76 -6.13 20.48
C TYR A 629 -0.77 -4.60 20.49
N LEU A 630 -0.06 -4.02 21.46
CA LEU A 630 0.40 -2.64 21.38
C LEU A 630 1.91 -2.65 21.18
N LYS A 631 2.44 -1.80 20.31
CA LYS A 631 3.89 -1.54 20.27
C LYS A 631 4.18 -0.37 21.21
N SER A 632 5.40 -0.33 21.74
CA SER A 632 5.95 0.93 22.27
C SER A 632 5.73 1.99 21.19
N GLY A 633 4.89 2.95 21.53
CA GLY A 633 4.39 3.94 20.61
C GLY A 633 5.49 4.88 20.19
N LYS A 634 5.15 5.63 19.16
CA LYS A 634 6.03 6.49 18.40
C LYS A 634 6.78 7.51 19.33
N ALA A 635 6.16 8.13 20.34
CA ALA A 635 6.82 9.08 21.26
C ALA A 635 7.33 8.43 22.57
N ASP A 636 8.34 9.02 23.21
CA ASP A 636 8.82 8.62 24.54
C ASP A 636 7.62 8.52 25.50
N ASN A 637 7.34 7.34 26.03
CA ASN A 637 6.13 7.07 26.84
C ASN A 637 4.78 7.11 26.08
N SER A 638 4.64 6.38 24.95
CA SER A 638 3.37 6.23 24.22
C SER A 638 3.10 4.79 23.77
N VAL A 639 1.91 4.52 23.21
CA VAL A 639 1.36 3.18 22.92
C VAL A 639 0.59 3.18 21.59
N GLU A 640 0.87 2.24 20.67
CA GLU A 640 0.25 2.12 19.33
C GLU A 640 -0.36 0.73 19.11
N PHE A 641 -1.58 0.61 18.57
CA PHE A 641 -2.13 -0.70 18.18
C PHE A 641 -1.42 -1.27 16.95
N PHE A 642 -1.12 -2.57 16.93
CA PHE A 642 -0.55 -3.25 15.76
C PHE A 642 -1.45 -3.15 14.51
N HIS A 643 -2.76 -2.93 14.71
CA HIS A 643 -3.74 -2.75 13.64
C HIS A 643 -4.76 -1.65 14.01
N LYS A 644 -4.96 -0.68 13.11
CA LYS A 644 -5.88 0.46 13.31
C LYS A 644 -7.29 0.03 13.68
N SER A 645 -7.83 -0.98 12.99
CA SER A 645 -9.20 -1.46 13.22
C SER A 645 -9.42 -2.05 14.61
N PHE A 646 -8.35 -2.50 15.30
CA PHE A 646 -8.46 -2.97 16.68
C PHE A 646 -8.62 -1.79 17.65
N GLY A 647 -7.85 -0.72 17.44
CA GLY A 647 -8.03 0.53 18.18
C GLY A 647 -9.39 1.19 17.92
N GLU A 648 -9.86 1.18 16.67
CA GLU A 648 -11.21 1.65 16.32
C GLU A 648 -12.32 0.82 16.97
N PHE A 649 -12.15 -0.50 17.03
CA PHE A 649 -13.09 -1.40 17.72
C PHE A 649 -13.11 -1.13 19.23
N LEU A 650 -11.94 -1.05 19.88
CA LEU A 650 -11.83 -0.77 21.32
C LEU A 650 -12.34 0.64 21.68
N CYS A 651 -12.11 1.63 20.81
CA CYS A 651 -12.72 2.95 20.92
C CYS A 651 -14.26 2.85 20.91
N ALA A 652 -14.82 2.10 19.94
CA ALA A 652 -16.26 1.89 19.86
C ALA A 652 -16.80 1.11 21.07
N GLU A 653 -16.03 0.17 21.63
CA GLU A 653 -16.37 -0.53 22.88
C GLU A 653 -16.48 0.43 24.05
N ARG A 654 -15.46 1.26 24.28
CA ARG A 654 -15.52 2.25 25.36
C ARG A 654 -16.68 3.23 25.19
N MET A 655 -16.89 3.72 23.97
CA MET A 655 -18.02 4.61 23.65
C MET A 655 -19.37 3.93 23.90
N ALA A 656 -19.51 2.65 23.58
CA ALA A 656 -20.75 1.91 23.82
C ALA A 656 -21.06 1.77 25.32
N GLU A 657 -20.04 1.59 26.16
CA GLU A 657 -20.17 1.56 27.61
C GLU A 657 -20.63 2.92 28.16
N THR A 658 -20.00 4.02 27.75
CA THR A 658 -20.43 5.36 28.21
C THR A 658 -21.85 5.70 27.76
N LEU A 659 -22.23 5.35 26.52
CA LEU A 659 -23.59 5.57 26.03
C LEU A 659 -24.63 4.69 26.75
N GLU A 660 -24.26 3.51 27.25
CA GLU A 660 -25.12 2.70 28.12
C GLU A 660 -25.40 3.43 29.43
N GLU A 661 -24.36 3.98 30.07
CA GLU A 661 -24.48 4.75 31.31
C GLU A 661 -25.40 5.97 31.16
N PHE A 662 -25.46 6.58 29.98
CA PHE A 662 -26.39 7.67 29.68
C PHE A 662 -27.87 7.26 29.82
N THR A 663 -28.17 5.96 29.84
CA THR A 663 -29.56 5.46 29.94
C THR A 663 -29.95 4.97 31.33
N LEU A 664 -28.98 4.81 32.24
CA LEU A 664 -29.21 4.26 33.58
C LEU A 664 -29.99 5.23 34.49
N LYS A 665 -30.95 4.67 35.24
CA LYS A 665 -31.80 5.41 36.19
C LYS A 665 -31.35 5.17 37.63
N SER A 666 -31.27 6.23 38.41
CA SER A 666 -30.83 6.16 39.81
C SER A 666 -31.74 5.27 40.67
N LYS A 667 -31.15 4.29 41.34
CA LYS A 667 -31.83 3.35 42.26
C LYS A 667 -32.56 4.04 43.43
N LYS A 668 -32.18 5.26 43.81
CA LYS A 668 -32.73 5.98 45.00
C LYS A 668 -33.94 6.86 44.71
N ARG A 669 -34.13 7.30 43.46
CA ARG A 669 -35.23 8.18 43.02
C ARG A 669 -35.50 7.85 41.55
N GLY A 670 -36.36 6.87 41.28
CA GLY A 670 -36.60 6.32 39.92
C GLY A 670 -37.09 7.28 38.82
N LYS A 671 -37.01 8.59 39.03
CA LYS A 671 -37.25 9.67 38.06
C LYS A 671 -35.98 10.43 37.63
N THR A 672 -34.82 10.19 38.25
CA THR A 672 -33.56 10.88 37.92
C THR A 672 -32.55 9.90 37.33
N TYR A 673 -31.88 10.29 36.25
CA TYR A 673 -30.79 9.52 35.64
C TYR A 673 -29.56 9.46 36.55
N GLU A 674 -28.74 8.42 36.41
CA GLU A 674 -27.50 8.29 37.17
C GLU A 674 -26.50 9.41 36.83
N ILE A 675 -26.35 9.72 35.54
CA ILE A 675 -25.61 10.89 35.05
C ILE A 675 -26.58 12.07 34.84
N PRO A 676 -26.49 13.17 35.61
CA PRO A 676 -27.29 14.39 35.40
C PRO A 676 -26.99 15.07 34.06
N THR A 677 -27.90 15.91 33.56
CA THR A 677 -27.76 16.60 32.25
C THR A 677 -26.44 17.36 32.10
N LYS A 678 -26.02 18.11 33.12
CA LYS A 678 -24.76 18.88 33.07
C LYS A 678 -23.51 18.02 32.96
N GLU A 679 -23.54 16.84 33.57
CA GLU A 679 -22.42 15.89 33.49
C GLU A 679 -22.44 15.18 32.13
N LEU A 680 -23.62 14.78 31.64
CA LEU A 680 -23.76 14.18 30.30
C LEU A 680 -23.22 15.08 29.19
N GLU A 681 -23.45 16.40 29.24
CA GLU A 681 -22.94 17.30 28.21
C GLU A 681 -21.40 17.32 28.19
N TRP A 682 -20.77 17.26 29.36
CA TRP A 682 -19.32 17.12 29.43
C TRP A 682 -18.87 15.78 28.85
N GLU A 683 -19.52 14.68 29.21
CA GLU A 683 -19.22 13.35 28.66
C GLU A 683 -19.35 13.31 27.13
N ILE A 684 -20.34 14.02 26.56
CA ILE A 684 -20.49 14.16 25.11
C ILE A 684 -19.29 14.93 24.51
N TYR A 685 -18.86 16.03 25.11
CA TYR A 685 -17.65 16.74 24.64
C TYR A 685 -16.38 15.91 24.83
N ASP A 686 -16.29 15.15 25.91
CA ASP A 686 -15.16 14.30 26.18
C ASP A 686 -15.04 13.18 25.14
N LEU A 687 -16.14 12.48 24.85
CA LEU A 687 -16.22 11.40 23.88
C LEU A 687 -16.05 11.88 22.45
N PHE A 688 -16.68 12.98 22.04
CA PHE A 688 -16.83 13.32 20.61
C PHE A 688 -16.03 14.56 20.16
N GLY A 689 -15.35 15.26 21.08
CA GLY A 689 -14.71 16.56 20.82
C GLY A 689 -13.30 16.53 20.21
N TYR A 690 -12.86 15.41 19.65
CA TYR A 690 -11.46 15.21 19.23
C TYR A 690 -11.22 15.23 17.70
N GLY A 691 -12.25 14.87 16.92
CA GLY A 691 -12.15 14.64 15.48
C GLY A 691 -13.41 13.96 14.92
N ASN A 692 -13.36 13.55 13.65
CA ASN A 692 -14.48 12.89 12.98
C ASN A 692 -14.56 11.40 13.32
N LEU A 693 -15.76 10.90 13.60
CA LEU A 693 -15.98 9.45 13.66
C LEU A 693 -15.80 8.83 12.27
N THR A 694 -15.02 7.75 12.19
CA THR A 694 -14.92 6.97 10.96
C THR A 694 -16.17 6.11 10.77
N ALA A 695 -16.49 5.75 9.53
CA ALA A 695 -17.60 4.86 9.25
C ALA A 695 -17.45 3.50 9.97
N GLU A 696 -16.21 3.04 10.12
CA GLU A 696 -15.87 1.82 10.83
C GLU A 696 -16.19 1.93 12.33
N ILE A 697 -15.81 3.02 13.00
CA ILE A 697 -16.12 3.23 14.42
C ILE A 697 -17.64 3.27 14.62
N VAL A 698 -18.37 4.00 13.77
CA VAL A 698 -19.84 4.11 13.87
C VAL A 698 -20.50 2.75 13.67
N GLU A 699 -20.02 1.96 12.70
CA GLU A 699 -20.49 0.60 12.45
C GLU A 699 -20.29 -0.31 13.67
N TYR A 700 -19.08 -0.32 14.26
CA TYR A 700 -18.79 -1.08 15.47
C TYR A 700 -19.65 -0.63 16.64
N LEU A 701 -19.74 0.68 16.86
CA LEU A 701 -20.48 1.28 17.96
C LEU A 701 -21.94 0.88 17.89
N MET A 702 -22.59 1.04 16.74
CA MET A 702 -23.99 0.70 16.58
C MET A 702 -24.26 -0.79 16.75
N ALA A 703 -23.39 -1.66 16.26
CA ALA A 703 -23.62 -3.09 16.42
C ALA A 703 -23.34 -3.58 17.87
N LEU A 704 -22.42 -2.96 18.62
CA LEU A 704 -22.25 -3.18 20.06
C LEU A 704 -23.48 -2.71 20.85
N LEU A 705 -23.97 -1.51 20.56
CA LEU A 705 -25.17 -0.95 21.18
C LEU A 705 -26.42 -1.83 20.90
N MET A 706 -26.58 -2.35 19.68
CA MET A 706 -27.67 -3.29 19.36
C MET A 706 -27.58 -4.58 20.18
N LYS A 707 -26.36 -5.11 20.40
CA LYS A 707 -26.13 -6.30 21.24
C LYS A 707 -26.55 -6.03 22.69
N LYS A 708 -26.18 -4.88 23.25
CA LYS A 708 -26.60 -4.42 24.59
C LYS A 708 -28.13 -4.23 24.66
N SER A 709 -28.74 -3.68 23.61
CA SER A 709 -30.19 -3.48 23.54
C SER A 709 -30.96 -4.81 23.58
N ILE A 710 -30.47 -5.87 22.89
CA ILE A 710 -31.07 -7.22 22.95
C ILE A 710 -31.03 -7.79 24.37
N LYS A 711 -30.00 -7.46 25.16
CA LYS A 711 -29.86 -7.87 26.56
C LYS A 711 -30.65 -6.98 27.53
N ASN A 712 -31.35 -5.96 27.05
CA ASN A 712 -32.01 -4.90 27.84
C ASN A 712 -31.04 -4.11 28.74
N GLU A 713 -29.77 -3.99 28.33
CA GLU A 713 -28.75 -3.22 29.04
C GLU A 713 -28.83 -1.71 28.70
N ILE A 714 -29.35 -1.37 27.51
CA ILE A 714 -29.50 0.03 27.05
C ILE A 714 -30.91 0.33 26.52
N ASP A 715 -31.43 1.52 26.85
CA ASP A 715 -32.69 2.05 26.32
C ASP A 715 -32.43 3.09 25.22
N PHE A 716 -32.65 2.70 23.96
CA PHE A 716 -32.44 3.59 22.81
C PHE A 716 -33.38 4.79 22.79
N ALA A 717 -34.58 4.71 23.35
CA ALA A 717 -35.49 5.86 23.37
C ALA A 717 -34.93 6.94 24.31
N VAL A 718 -34.43 6.54 25.48
CA VAL A 718 -33.76 7.45 26.44
C VAL A 718 -32.48 8.01 25.83
N LEU A 719 -31.65 7.16 25.23
CA LEU A 719 -30.39 7.62 24.61
C LEU A 719 -30.68 8.67 23.53
N PHE A 720 -31.64 8.39 22.65
CA PHE A 720 -32.04 9.29 21.58
C PHE A 720 -32.56 10.62 22.11
N GLU A 721 -33.46 10.60 23.11
CA GLU A 721 -33.99 11.80 23.75
C GLU A 721 -32.87 12.70 24.29
N ARG A 722 -31.92 12.13 25.04
CA ARG A 722 -30.83 12.89 25.66
C ARG A 722 -29.83 13.44 24.64
N LEU A 723 -29.50 12.67 23.60
CA LEU A 723 -28.64 13.14 22.51
C LEU A 723 -29.34 14.21 21.65
N HIS A 724 -30.65 14.08 21.43
CA HIS A 724 -31.44 15.04 20.68
C HIS A 724 -31.56 16.38 21.43
N GLU A 725 -31.76 16.35 22.76
CA GLU A 725 -31.74 17.54 23.61
C GLU A 725 -30.38 18.27 23.51
N PHE A 726 -29.27 17.53 23.58
CA PHE A 726 -27.94 18.10 23.36
C PHE A 726 -27.79 18.72 21.98
N TYR A 727 -28.24 18.02 20.92
CA TYR A 727 -28.16 18.50 19.54
C TYR A 727 -28.91 19.83 19.34
N LEU A 728 -30.10 19.98 19.90
CA LEU A 728 -30.88 21.22 19.82
C LEU A 728 -30.14 22.39 20.48
N ARG A 729 -29.64 22.19 21.70
CA ARG A 729 -28.86 23.20 22.43
C ARG A 729 -27.55 23.56 21.74
N TRP A 730 -26.90 22.58 21.12
CA TRP A 730 -25.72 22.81 20.29
C TRP A 730 -26.06 23.67 19.07
N CYS A 731 -27.18 23.40 18.39
CA CYS A 731 -27.65 24.22 17.27
C CYS A 731 -27.98 25.66 17.68
N ASP A 732 -28.43 25.87 18.91
CA ASP A 732 -28.74 27.19 19.47
C ASP A 732 -27.49 27.94 19.98
N GLY A 733 -26.33 27.28 20.04
CA GLY A 733 -25.05 27.88 20.45
C GLY A 733 -24.80 27.89 21.96
N ASP A 734 -25.59 27.15 22.74
CA ASP A 734 -25.55 27.17 24.22
C ASP A 734 -24.19 26.86 24.83
N PHE A 735 -23.34 26.12 24.13
CA PHE A 735 -22.05 25.64 24.66
C PHE A 735 -20.85 26.54 24.29
N ILE A 736 -21.03 27.42 23.30
CA ILE A 736 -20.04 28.43 22.90
C ILE A 736 -20.31 29.80 23.52
N GLU A 737 -21.49 29.98 24.12
CA GLU A 737 -21.86 31.13 24.93
C GLU A 737 -21.88 30.73 26.42
N LEU A 738 -21.47 31.61 27.35
CA LEU A 738 -21.50 31.31 28.80
C LEU A 738 -22.91 31.45 29.37
N TRP A 739 -23.89 30.76 28.78
CA TRP A 739 -25.30 30.75 29.21
C TRP A 739 -25.58 29.45 30.00
N GLY A 740 -26.55 29.44 30.92
CA GLY A 740 -26.95 28.20 31.63
C GLY A 740 -26.15 27.81 32.89
N GLY A 741 -25.28 28.69 33.39
CA GLY A 741 -24.61 28.51 34.69
C GLY A 741 -23.49 27.46 34.68
N TYR A 742 -22.78 27.32 33.57
CA TYR A 742 -21.46 26.66 33.53
C TYR A 742 -20.38 27.62 34.03
N LYS A 743 -19.33 27.05 34.63
CA LYS A 743 -18.16 27.82 35.09
C LYS A 743 -17.21 28.17 33.93
N GLU A 744 -17.24 27.37 32.87
CA GLU A 744 -16.39 27.50 31.68
C GLU A 744 -17.13 26.92 30.46
N MET A 745 -16.79 27.37 29.26
CA MET A 745 -17.32 26.82 28.00
C MET A 745 -16.79 25.40 27.78
N LEU A 746 -17.68 24.41 27.62
CA LEU A 746 -17.29 23.00 27.48
C LEU A 746 -16.33 22.73 26.31
N PRO A 747 -16.53 23.30 25.10
CA PRO A 747 -15.58 23.11 24.01
C PRO A 747 -14.20 23.71 24.31
N LEU A 748 -14.13 24.80 25.10
CA LEU A 748 -12.86 25.39 25.52
C LEU A 748 -12.15 24.48 26.52
N LYS A 749 -12.89 23.97 27.51
CA LYS A 749 -12.37 23.01 28.49
C LYS A 749 -11.77 21.77 27.80
N LYS A 750 -12.48 21.20 26.82
CA LYS A 750 -11.97 20.05 26.06
C LYS A 750 -10.78 20.43 25.16
N ALA A 751 -10.80 21.59 24.51
CA ALA A 751 -9.65 22.08 23.74
C ALA A 751 -8.39 22.24 24.61
N GLN A 752 -8.52 22.77 25.83
CA GLN A 752 -7.41 22.87 26.79
C GLN A 752 -6.91 21.48 27.22
N GLN A 753 -7.80 20.52 27.47
CA GLN A 753 -7.42 19.14 27.82
C GLN A 753 -6.61 18.49 26.68
N LEU A 754 -7.04 18.67 25.42
CA LEU A 754 -6.31 18.19 24.24
C LEU A 754 -4.94 18.89 24.08
N GLN A 755 -4.87 20.20 24.33
CA GLN A 755 -3.60 20.93 24.28
C GLN A 755 -2.60 20.47 25.34
N GLN A 756 -3.06 20.11 26.55
CA GLN A 756 -2.20 19.51 27.59
C GLN A 756 -1.60 18.16 27.17
N GLN A 757 -2.16 17.54 26.14
CA GLN A 757 -1.76 16.27 25.55
C GLN A 757 -1.04 16.43 24.21
N ASP A 758 -0.57 17.64 23.87
CA ASP A 758 0.12 17.95 22.61
C ASP A 758 -0.76 17.78 21.35
N ILE A 759 -2.07 17.95 21.52
CA ILE A 759 -3.06 17.91 20.43
C ILE A 759 -3.55 19.34 20.20
N GLU A 760 -3.03 20.00 19.16
CA GLU A 760 -3.42 21.36 18.78
C GLU A 760 -4.83 21.38 18.16
N ARG A 761 -5.85 21.55 19.02
CA ARG A 761 -7.24 21.78 18.61
C ARG A 761 -7.77 23.08 19.20
N GLY A 762 -8.45 23.85 18.37
CA GLY A 762 -9.15 25.06 18.79
C GLY A 762 -10.56 24.76 19.29
N GLN A 763 -11.10 25.63 20.16
CA GLN A 763 -12.46 25.55 20.69
C GLN A 763 -13.52 25.27 19.60
N ARG A 764 -13.46 26.00 18.48
CA ARG A 764 -14.42 25.85 17.38
C ARG A 764 -14.33 24.49 16.68
N GLN A 765 -13.13 23.94 16.54
CA GLN A 765 -12.96 22.61 15.96
C GLN A 765 -13.61 21.55 16.84
N VAL A 766 -13.31 21.59 18.14
CA VAL A 766 -13.90 20.70 19.15
C VAL A 766 -15.43 20.75 19.06
N ASP A 767 -16.01 21.95 19.06
CA ASP A 767 -17.45 22.13 19.03
C ASP A 767 -18.12 21.60 17.75
N ILE A 768 -17.54 21.87 16.59
CA ILE A 768 -18.04 21.37 15.30
C ILE A 768 -17.96 19.83 15.26
N TYR A 769 -16.85 19.23 15.68
CA TYR A 769 -16.72 17.77 15.71
C TYR A 769 -17.74 17.14 16.65
N THR A 770 -17.90 17.65 17.87
CA THR A 770 -18.86 17.14 18.84
C THR A 770 -20.28 17.12 18.26
N GLY A 771 -20.75 18.26 17.75
CA GLY A 771 -22.12 18.37 17.23
C GLY A 771 -22.38 17.49 16.00
N LEU A 772 -21.44 17.44 15.06
CA LEU A 772 -21.57 16.60 13.86
C LEU A 772 -21.50 15.10 14.19
N ASN A 773 -20.68 14.69 15.16
CA ASN A 773 -20.61 13.30 15.61
C ASN A 773 -21.91 12.88 16.33
N VAL A 774 -22.49 13.74 17.16
CA VAL A 774 -23.81 13.50 17.76
C VAL A 774 -24.89 13.40 16.69
N MET A 775 -24.84 14.26 15.67
CA MET A 775 -25.76 14.20 14.53
C MET A 775 -25.66 12.87 13.77
N ILE A 776 -24.45 12.32 13.59
CA ILE A 776 -24.26 10.97 13.00
C ILE A 776 -24.97 9.91 13.86
N LEU A 777 -24.78 9.92 15.18
CA LEU A 777 -25.44 8.96 16.07
C LEU A 777 -26.97 9.07 16.03
N LEU A 778 -27.51 10.28 15.94
CA LEU A 778 -28.95 10.48 15.79
C LEU A 778 -29.47 9.90 14.47
N PHE A 779 -28.72 10.04 13.37
CA PHE A 779 -29.06 9.37 12.11
C PHE A 779 -29.01 7.84 12.23
N GLU A 780 -27.99 7.29 12.89
CA GLU A 780 -27.86 5.84 13.09
C GLU A 780 -29.00 5.28 13.96
N LEU A 781 -29.34 5.94 15.07
CA LEU A 781 -30.46 5.58 15.93
C LEU A 781 -31.79 5.71 15.18
N HIS A 782 -31.94 6.74 14.34
CA HIS A 782 -33.09 6.88 13.46
C HIS A 782 -33.23 5.68 12.52
N ARG A 783 -32.15 5.32 11.81
CA ARG A 783 -32.14 4.17 10.90
C ARG A 783 -32.49 2.87 11.62
N TYR A 784 -31.94 2.66 12.81
CA TYR A 784 -32.30 1.51 13.65
C TYR A 784 -33.79 1.53 14.00
N GLY A 785 -34.31 2.67 14.43
CA GLY A 785 -35.73 2.89 14.71
C GLY A 785 -36.65 2.58 13.55
N GLN A 786 -36.32 3.05 12.34
CA GLN A 786 -37.12 2.80 11.14
C GLN A 786 -37.17 1.32 10.75
N SER A 787 -36.19 0.51 11.18
CA SER A 787 -36.19 -0.94 10.97
C SER A 787 -37.08 -1.72 11.95
N LYS A 788 -37.64 -1.06 12.99
CA LYS A 788 -38.43 -1.68 14.06
C LYS A 788 -39.78 -0.96 14.20
N GLU A 789 -40.87 -1.66 13.91
CA GLU A 789 -42.22 -1.08 13.92
C GLU A 789 -42.58 -0.41 15.26
N GLU A 790 -42.17 -0.99 16.40
CA GLU A 790 -42.43 -0.47 17.74
C GLU A 790 -41.63 0.80 18.12
N LEU A 791 -40.50 1.04 17.45
CA LEU A 791 -39.59 2.17 17.74
C LEU A 791 -39.66 3.28 16.70
N LYS A 792 -40.39 3.07 15.60
CA LYS A 792 -40.43 3.97 14.45
C LYS A 792 -40.76 5.42 14.81
N GLU A 793 -41.76 5.61 15.68
CA GLU A 793 -42.20 6.94 16.15
C GLU A 793 -41.31 7.50 17.26
N LYS A 794 -40.64 6.64 18.04
CA LYS A 794 -39.79 7.06 19.17
C LYS A 794 -38.40 7.51 18.74
N LEU A 795 -37.88 6.89 17.68
CA LEU A 795 -36.54 7.12 17.14
C LEU A 795 -36.66 7.76 15.74
N HIS A 796 -37.37 8.89 15.67
CA HIS A 796 -37.48 9.67 14.44
C HIS A 796 -36.65 10.94 14.57
N PHE A 797 -35.54 11.02 13.85
CA PHE A 797 -34.71 12.21 13.85
C PHE A 797 -35.09 13.13 12.69
N TYR A 798 -35.47 14.36 13.02
CA TYR A 798 -35.65 15.45 12.08
C TYR A 798 -34.57 16.50 12.34
N PRO A 799 -33.51 16.60 11.51
CA PRO A 799 -32.42 17.55 11.76
C PRO A 799 -32.91 18.99 11.88
N CYS A 800 -33.97 19.36 11.16
CA CYS A 800 -34.58 20.69 11.21
C CYS A 800 -35.78 20.78 12.18
N GLY A 801 -36.06 19.75 12.97
CA GLY A 801 -37.30 19.60 13.76
C GLY A 801 -38.48 19.10 12.92
N GLN A 802 -39.54 18.63 13.57
CA GLN A 802 -40.75 18.18 12.91
C GLN A 802 -41.58 19.38 12.43
N ARG A 803 -42.04 19.38 11.17
CA ARG A 803 -42.83 20.48 10.62
C ARG A 803 -44.06 20.78 11.49
N GLY A 804 -44.14 22.01 12.00
CA GLY A 804 -45.23 22.47 12.87
C GLY A 804 -44.95 22.37 14.36
N SER A 805 -43.79 21.82 14.78
CA SER A 805 -43.32 21.91 16.16
C SER A 805 -42.65 23.27 16.43
N GLU A 806 -42.52 23.64 17.71
CA GLU A 806 -41.79 24.84 18.14
C GLU A 806 -40.29 24.75 17.82
N GLU A 807 -39.75 23.53 17.73
CA GLU A 807 -38.35 23.24 17.43
C GLU A 807 -38.02 23.31 15.93
N PHE A 808 -39.01 23.54 15.05
CA PHE A 808 -38.82 23.52 13.60
C PHE A 808 -38.09 24.77 13.10
N ASP A 809 -36.85 24.60 12.61
CA ASP A 809 -36.10 25.60 11.86
C ASP A 809 -35.61 25.03 10.53
N LYS A 810 -36.30 25.42 9.45
CA LYS A 810 -35.97 25.01 8.07
C LYS A 810 -34.55 25.40 7.61
N LEU A 811 -33.92 26.38 8.25
CA LEU A 811 -32.55 26.82 7.93
C LEU A 811 -31.48 26.13 8.80
N ARG A 812 -31.87 25.31 9.79
CA ARG A 812 -30.93 24.72 10.76
C ARG A 812 -29.82 23.93 10.08
N LEU A 813 -30.18 23.05 9.13
CA LEU A 813 -29.17 22.26 8.41
C LEU A 813 -28.21 23.13 7.57
N LEU A 814 -28.71 24.18 6.92
CA LEU A 814 -27.86 25.13 6.20
C LEU A 814 -26.92 25.89 7.13
N LYS A 815 -27.40 26.29 8.32
CA LYS A 815 -26.56 26.91 9.36
C LYS A 815 -25.47 25.95 9.83
N ILE A 816 -25.80 24.67 10.04
CA ILE A 816 -24.83 23.62 10.42
C ILE A 816 -23.77 23.45 9.33
N ILE A 817 -24.17 23.34 8.06
CA ILE A 817 -23.24 23.26 6.92
C ILE A 817 -22.34 24.49 6.86
N GLY A 818 -22.90 25.69 7.03
CA GLY A 818 -22.14 26.94 7.06
C GLY A 818 -21.18 27.03 8.26
N TYR A 819 -21.60 26.56 9.43
CA TYR A 819 -20.77 26.53 10.64
C TYR A 819 -19.60 25.57 10.49
N ALA A 820 -19.86 24.36 10.00
CA ALA A 820 -18.81 23.38 9.65
C ALA A 820 -17.86 23.93 8.57
N GLY A 821 -18.41 24.63 7.58
CA GLY A 821 -17.67 25.30 6.50
C GLY A 821 -16.65 26.34 6.96
N SER A 822 -16.73 26.79 8.22
CA SER A 822 -15.74 27.70 8.81
C SER A 822 -14.38 27.05 9.10
N LEU A 823 -14.31 25.72 9.11
CA LEU A 823 -13.05 24.97 9.12
C LEU A 823 -12.56 24.78 7.68
N GLU A 824 -13.34 24.07 6.88
CA GLU A 824 -13.14 23.87 5.45
C GLU A 824 -14.51 23.69 4.76
N ILE A 825 -14.65 24.12 3.50
CA ILE A 825 -15.91 24.02 2.75
C ILE A 825 -16.44 22.57 2.72
N SER A 826 -15.53 21.57 2.67
CA SER A 826 -15.87 20.16 2.64
C SER A 826 -16.11 19.51 4.01
N THR A 827 -15.95 20.22 5.13
CA THR A 827 -15.99 19.62 6.47
C THR A 827 -17.28 18.84 6.73
N PHE A 828 -18.44 19.43 6.45
CA PHE A 828 -19.73 18.74 6.66
C PHE A 828 -19.84 17.45 5.84
N ARG A 829 -19.53 17.53 4.54
CA ARG A 829 -19.53 16.36 3.64
C ARG A 829 -18.58 15.28 4.13
N ASN A 830 -17.36 15.64 4.51
CA ASN A 830 -16.34 14.68 4.92
C ASN A 830 -16.72 13.91 6.20
N ILE A 831 -17.49 14.55 7.08
CA ILE A 831 -17.90 13.98 8.37
C ILE A 831 -19.23 13.27 8.26
N VAL A 832 -20.27 13.98 7.78
CA VAL A 832 -21.66 13.51 7.82
C VAL A 832 -22.12 12.90 6.50
N GLY A 833 -21.47 13.24 5.37
CA GLY A 833 -21.95 12.93 4.02
C GLY A 833 -22.21 11.46 3.73
N LYS A 834 -21.47 10.53 4.35
CA LYS A 834 -21.66 9.08 4.22
C LYS A 834 -22.83 8.52 5.06
N PHE A 835 -23.36 9.31 5.98
CA PHE A 835 -24.38 8.92 6.94
C PHE A 835 -25.76 9.52 6.63
N LEU A 836 -25.91 10.17 5.47
CA LEU A 836 -27.17 10.80 5.05
C LEU A 836 -28.18 9.82 4.40
N ASN A 837 -27.85 8.53 4.34
CA ASN A 837 -28.70 7.51 3.76
C ASN A 837 -29.91 7.21 4.66
N ASN A 838 -31.10 7.06 4.06
CA ASN A 838 -32.38 6.85 4.74
C ASN A 838 -32.71 7.93 5.79
N THR A 839 -32.30 9.18 5.54
CA THR A 839 -32.56 10.29 6.46
C THR A 839 -33.83 11.06 6.09
N ASP A 840 -34.48 11.65 7.08
CA ASP A 840 -35.63 12.54 6.87
C ASP A 840 -35.17 14.01 6.82
N LEU A 841 -35.07 14.54 5.61
CA LEU A 841 -34.63 15.90 5.29
C LEU A 841 -35.77 16.72 4.68
N ARG A 842 -37.02 16.35 4.96
CA ARG A 842 -38.20 16.99 4.37
C ARG A 842 -38.26 18.47 4.68
N SER A 843 -38.68 19.25 3.68
CA SER A 843 -38.87 20.70 3.80
C SER A 843 -37.62 21.48 4.25
N THR A 844 -36.43 20.87 4.19
CA THR A 844 -35.16 21.54 4.50
C THR A 844 -34.82 22.60 3.45
N VAL A 845 -34.04 23.60 3.84
CA VAL A 845 -33.49 24.60 2.92
C VAL A 845 -31.99 24.35 2.80
N LEU A 846 -31.52 23.99 1.60
CA LEU A 846 -30.11 23.73 1.27
C LEU A 846 -29.69 24.47 -0.01
N ILE A 847 -30.23 25.67 -0.20
CA ILE A 847 -29.95 26.52 -1.36
C ILE A 847 -28.44 26.75 -1.47
N ARG A 848 -27.85 26.36 -2.61
CA ARG A 848 -26.41 26.48 -2.90
C ARG A 848 -25.49 25.77 -1.91
N ALA A 849 -25.97 24.76 -1.21
CA ALA A 849 -25.11 23.90 -0.38
C ALA A 849 -24.22 23.01 -1.27
N VAL A 850 -23.05 22.62 -0.75
CA VAL A 850 -22.10 21.73 -1.43
C VAL A 850 -22.14 20.34 -0.78
N LEU A 851 -22.73 19.37 -1.47
CA LEU A 851 -22.95 17.98 -1.03
C LEU A 851 -22.53 16.97 -2.12
N ILE A 852 -21.46 17.28 -2.86
CA ILE A 852 -20.83 16.41 -3.86
C ILE A 852 -20.50 15.04 -3.24
N ASP A 853 -20.73 13.92 -3.95
CA ASP A 853 -20.34 12.56 -3.53
C ASP A 853 -20.78 12.24 -2.09
N THR A 854 -22.02 12.62 -1.79
CA THR A 854 -22.71 12.25 -0.55
C THR A 854 -23.66 11.08 -0.79
N VAL A 855 -23.97 10.32 0.27
CA VAL A 855 -24.84 9.15 0.20
C VAL A 855 -26.21 9.52 0.78
N LEU A 856 -27.16 9.79 -0.10
CA LEU A 856 -28.56 10.17 0.15
C LEU A 856 -29.55 9.09 -0.31
N THR A 857 -29.10 7.84 -0.45
CA THR A 857 -29.93 6.69 -0.82
C THR A 857 -31.17 6.60 0.07
N ASN A 858 -32.37 6.48 -0.52
CA ASN A 858 -33.67 6.48 0.17
C ASN A 858 -33.93 7.70 1.08
N ALA A 859 -33.18 8.81 0.97
CA ALA A 859 -33.44 10.00 1.79
C ALA A 859 -34.80 10.62 1.43
N ILE A 860 -35.48 11.16 2.43
CA ILE A 860 -36.76 11.84 2.27
C ILE A 860 -36.52 13.34 2.16
N LEU A 861 -36.62 13.88 0.95
CA LEU A 861 -36.37 15.27 0.58
C LEU A 861 -37.64 15.95 0.03
N THR A 862 -38.82 15.42 0.38
CA THR A 862 -40.10 15.98 -0.04
C THR A 862 -40.21 17.47 0.35
N ASP A 863 -40.66 18.31 -0.59
CA ASP A 863 -40.78 19.77 -0.44
C ASP A 863 -39.45 20.50 -0.08
N ALA A 864 -38.28 19.88 -0.23
CA ALA A 864 -37.01 20.52 0.09
C ALA A 864 -36.66 21.66 -0.90
N GLN A 865 -36.02 22.72 -0.39
CA GLN A 865 -35.51 23.83 -1.19
C GLN A 865 -34.03 23.63 -1.48
N LEU A 866 -33.74 23.07 -2.66
CA LEU A 866 -32.41 22.61 -3.10
C LEU A 866 -31.89 23.44 -4.29
N MET A 867 -32.40 24.66 -4.48
CA MET A 867 -32.03 25.52 -5.60
C MET A 867 -30.52 25.78 -5.64
N GLY A 868 -29.88 25.46 -6.76
CA GLY A 868 -28.45 25.66 -6.97
C GLY A 868 -27.54 24.78 -6.12
N ILE A 869 -28.07 23.71 -5.50
CA ILE A 869 -27.25 22.77 -4.72
C ILE A 869 -26.24 22.04 -5.63
N GLU A 870 -25.07 21.73 -5.09
CA GLU A 870 -24.06 20.90 -5.76
C GLU A 870 -24.10 19.47 -5.22
N LEU A 871 -24.54 18.52 -6.04
CA LEU A 871 -24.73 17.10 -5.77
C LEU A 871 -24.03 16.23 -6.84
N ILE A 872 -22.91 16.71 -7.37
CA ILE A 872 -22.09 15.99 -8.36
C ILE A 872 -21.66 14.64 -7.77
N ASP A 873 -21.78 13.55 -8.53
CA ASP A 873 -21.45 12.18 -8.10
C ASP A 873 -22.18 11.70 -6.82
N ALA A 874 -23.24 12.38 -6.38
CA ALA A 874 -23.99 11.97 -5.19
C ALA A 874 -24.90 10.76 -5.47
N ASP A 875 -25.06 9.88 -4.48
CA ASP A 875 -26.01 8.77 -4.53
C ASP A 875 -27.35 9.20 -3.93
N LEU A 876 -28.32 9.50 -4.78
CA LEU A 876 -29.72 9.81 -4.47
C LEU A 876 -30.64 8.66 -4.91
N SER A 877 -30.11 7.45 -5.07
CA SER A 877 -30.90 6.32 -5.55
C SER A 877 -32.08 6.08 -4.62
N ARG A 878 -33.26 5.93 -5.22
CA ARG A 878 -34.55 5.74 -4.53
C ARG A 878 -34.93 6.86 -3.53
N ALA A 879 -34.28 8.02 -3.57
CA ALA A 879 -34.65 9.16 -2.74
C ALA A 879 -36.06 9.69 -3.07
N ASP A 880 -36.76 10.21 -2.07
CA ASP A 880 -38.06 10.86 -2.24
C ASP A 880 -37.89 12.39 -2.35
N LEU A 881 -37.83 12.88 -3.58
CA LEU A 881 -37.66 14.29 -3.95
C LEU A 881 -38.98 14.91 -4.44
N ARG A 882 -40.13 14.37 -4.02
CA ARG A 882 -41.44 14.87 -4.45
C ARG A 882 -41.59 16.36 -4.14
N SER A 883 -42.02 17.13 -5.14
CA SER A 883 -42.21 18.58 -5.02
C SER A 883 -40.96 19.37 -4.59
N ALA A 884 -39.76 18.78 -4.64
CA ALA A 884 -38.52 19.48 -4.28
C ALA A 884 -38.18 20.56 -5.32
N ASP A 885 -37.59 21.66 -4.87
CA ASP A 885 -37.10 22.74 -5.72
C ASP A 885 -35.60 22.56 -5.99
N LEU A 886 -35.26 21.93 -7.12
CA LEU A 886 -33.92 21.64 -7.61
C LEU A 886 -33.50 22.60 -8.74
N ARG A 887 -34.10 23.79 -8.82
CA ARG A 887 -33.77 24.77 -9.86
C ARG A 887 -32.27 25.05 -9.91
N SER A 888 -31.67 24.95 -11.08
CA SER A 888 -30.23 25.17 -11.27
C SER A 888 -29.31 24.28 -10.42
N ALA A 889 -29.79 23.16 -9.87
CA ALA A 889 -28.94 22.20 -9.16
C ALA A 889 -27.90 21.57 -10.09
N ASP A 890 -26.71 21.28 -9.57
CA ASP A 890 -25.68 20.52 -10.27
C ASP A 890 -25.68 19.06 -9.79
N LEU A 891 -26.22 18.18 -10.63
CA LEU A 891 -26.43 16.75 -10.42
C LEU A 891 -25.66 15.93 -11.46
N ARG A 892 -24.54 16.47 -11.98
CA ARG A 892 -23.69 15.74 -12.94
C ARG A 892 -23.25 14.40 -12.36
N SER A 893 -23.42 13.35 -13.15
CA SER A 893 -23.05 11.98 -12.78
C SER A 893 -23.70 11.45 -11.48
N ALA A 894 -24.73 12.11 -10.96
CA ALA A 894 -25.44 11.65 -9.77
C ALA A 894 -26.25 10.38 -10.08
N ASP A 895 -26.36 9.48 -9.09
CA ASP A 895 -27.26 8.33 -9.15
C ASP A 895 -28.63 8.73 -8.57
N LEU A 896 -29.63 8.84 -9.42
CA LEU A 896 -31.04 9.09 -9.11
C LEU A 896 -31.91 7.88 -9.49
N SER A 897 -31.32 6.69 -9.64
CA SER A 897 -32.01 5.49 -10.07
C SER A 897 -33.17 5.15 -9.13
N GLY A 898 -34.36 4.98 -9.69
CA GLY A 898 -35.59 4.74 -8.95
C GLY A 898 -36.04 5.88 -8.02
N ALA A 899 -35.44 7.07 -8.07
CA ALA A 899 -35.84 8.20 -7.24
C ALA A 899 -37.24 8.71 -7.60
N ASN A 900 -37.95 9.27 -6.62
CA ASN A 900 -39.26 9.88 -6.83
C ASN A 900 -39.14 11.40 -6.90
N LEU A 901 -39.13 11.94 -8.11
CA LEU A 901 -39.05 13.35 -8.46
C LEU A 901 -40.41 13.90 -8.94
N SER A 902 -41.53 13.23 -8.63
CA SER A 902 -42.84 13.68 -9.11
C SER A 902 -43.16 15.08 -8.59
N TYR A 903 -43.63 15.94 -9.51
CA TYR A 903 -43.87 17.37 -9.28
C TYR A 903 -42.65 18.22 -8.87
N ALA A 904 -41.43 17.67 -8.92
CA ALA A 904 -40.22 18.44 -8.60
C ALA A 904 -39.92 19.50 -9.67
N ASN A 905 -39.25 20.58 -9.26
CA ASN A 905 -38.78 21.62 -10.16
C ASN A 905 -37.27 21.49 -10.39
N LEU A 906 -36.90 20.94 -11.54
CA LEU A 906 -35.52 20.78 -12.03
C LEU A 906 -35.20 21.77 -13.16
N SER A 907 -35.93 22.88 -13.29
CA SER A 907 -35.67 23.82 -14.38
C SER A 907 -34.24 24.37 -14.28
N TYR A 908 -33.54 24.38 -15.41
CA TYR A 908 -32.11 24.73 -15.54
C TYR A 908 -31.13 23.84 -14.76
N ALA A 909 -31.56 22.70 -14.21
CA ALA A 909 -30.65 21.77 -13.53
C ALA A 909 -29.67 21.11 -14.50
N ASN A 910 -28.47 20.79 -14.02
CA ASN A 910 -27.45 20.07 -14.77
C ASN A 910 -27.43 18.60 -14.33
N LEU A 911 -27.92 17.71 -15.19
CA LEU A 911 -28.06 16.27 -15.01
C LEU A 911 -27.23 15.50 -16.06
N ARG A 912 -26.20 16.12 -16.62
CA ARG A 912 -25.35 15.47 -17.63
C ARG A 912 -24.77 14.18 -17.07
N SER A 913 -24.95 13.09 -17.81
CA SER A 913 -24.49 11.75 -17.45
C SER A 913 -25.05 11.19 -16.13
N ALA A 914 -26.13 11.75 -15.58
CA ALA A 914 -26.79 11.21 -14.40
C ALA A 914 -27.55 9.91 -14.71
N ASP A 915 -27.67 9.02 -13.73
CA ASP A 915 -28.52 7.83 -13.81
C ASP A 915 -29.90 8.14 -13.21
N LEU A 916 -30.93 8.19 -14.04
CA LEU A 916 -32.33 8.35 -13.68
C LEU A 916 -33.15 7.12 -14.07
N SER A 917 -32.51 5.96 -14.21
CA SER A 917 -33.17 4.73 -14.63
C SER A 917 -34.27 4.34 -13.64
N GLY A 918 -35.47 4.10 -14.16
CA GLY A 918 -36.67 3.80 -13.37
C GLY A 918 -37.16 4.93 -12.46
N ALA A 919 -36.63 6.15 -12.57
CA ALA A 919 -37.07 7.29 -11.74
C ALA A 919 -38.50 7.73 -12.09
N ASN A 920 -39.23 8.24 -11.11
CA ASN A 920 -40.55 8.83 -11.29
C ASN A 920 -40.44 10.35 -11.37
N LEU A 921 -40.54 10.91 -12.58
CA LEU A 921 -40.50 12.33 -12.92
C LEU A 921 -41.89 12.86 -13.36
N ARG A 922 -42.97 12.18 -12.96
CA ARG A 922 -44.33 12.56 -13.36
C ARG A 922 -44.62 14.02 -13.02
N SER A 923 -45.07 14.77 -14.02
CA SER A 923 -45.38 16.20 -13.91
C SER A 923 -44.22 17.07 -13.38
N ALA A 924 -42.97 16.63 -13.47
CA ALA A 924 -41.81 17.43 -13.09
C ALA A 924 -41.55 18.57 -14.09
N ASP A 925 -41.00 19.69 -13.61
CA ASP A 925 -40.57 20.82 -14.44
C ASP A 925 -39.06 20.70 -14.73
N LEU A 926 -38.71 20.27 -15.94
CA LEU A 926 -37.35 20.09 -16.44
C LEU A 926 -37.02 21.12 -17.55
N ARG A 927 -37.71 22.27 -17.58
CA ARG A 927 -37.47 23.30 -18.60
C ARG A 927 -36.01 23.71 -18.64
N SER A 928 -35.43 23.69 -19.83
CA SER A 928 -34.03 24.05 -20.07
C SER A 928 -33.01 23.28 -19.22
N ALA A 929 -33.35 22.07 -18.74
CA ALA A 929 -32.41 21.20 -18.02
C ALA A 929 -31.38 20.59 -18.98
N TYR A 930 -30.17 20.33 -18.48
CA TYR A 930 -29.09 19.67 -19.23
C TYR A 930 -29.03 18.18 -18.88
N LEU A 931 -29.52 17.32 -19.75
CA LEU A 931 -29.64 15.86 -19.59
C LEU A 931 -28.82 15.10 -20.65
N SER A 932 -27.83 15.75 -21.26
CA SER A 932 -26.99 15.11 -22.28
C SER A 932 -26.35 13.83 -21.74
N ALA A 933 -26.46 12.73 -22.48
CA ALA A 933 -25.98 11.40 -22.10
C ALA A 933 -26.51 10.84 -20.76
N ALA A 934 -27.62 11.36 -20.23
CA ALA A 934 -28.27 10.80 -19.04
C ALA A 934 -28.95 9.45 -19.34
N ASP A 935 -29.02 8.57 -18.34
CA ASP A 935 -29.79 7.33 -18.42
C ASP A 935 -31.18 7.53 -17.84
N LEU A 936 -32.23 7.46 -18.66
CA LEU A 936 -33.64 7.61 -18.30
C LEU A 936 -34.42 6.33 -18.64
N ARG A 937 -33.76 5.18 -18.73
CA ARG A 937 -34.41 3.91 -19.07
C ARG A 937 -35.56 3.61 -18.13
N SER A 938 -36.73 3.30 -18.68
CA SER A 938 -37.94 2.97 -17.92
C SER A 938 -38.42 4.07 -16.95
N ALA A 939 -37.96 5.31 -17.08
CA ALA A 939 -38.41 6.42 -16.24
C ALA A 939 -39.86 6.83 -16.57
N ASP A 940 -40.61 7.30 -15.56
CA ASP A 940 -41.95 7.88 -15.74
C ASP A 940 -41.88 9.40 -15.84
N LEU A 941 -41.92 9.94 -17.05
CA LEU A 941 -41.93 11.36 -17.38
C LEU A 941 -43.33 11.84 -17.81
N SER A 942 -44.40 11.11 -17.45
CA SER A 942 -45.75 11.46 -17.90
C SER A 942 -46.16 12.86 -17.43
N GLY A 943 -46.60 13.70 -18.38
CA GLY A 943 -46.95 15.10 -18.14
C GLY A 943 -45.80 16.02 -17.73
N ALA A 944 -44.53 15.57 -17.82
CA ALA A 944 -43.38 16.40 -17.49
C ALA A 944 -43.19 17.55 -18.50
N ASN A 945 -42.63 18.66 -18.03
CA ASN A 945 -42.28 19.82 -18.87
C ASN A 945 -40.78 19.82 -19.18
N LEU A 946 -40.42 19.40 -20.39
CA LEU A 946 -39.06 19.29 -20.91
C LEU A 946 -38.77 20.35 -21.98
N ARG A 947 -39.54 21.45 -22.03
CA ARG A 947 -39.37 22.49 -23.04
C ARG A 947 -37.94 23.01 -23.04
N SER A 948 -37.32 23.00 -24.22
CA SER A 948 -35.94 23.43 -24.45
C SER A 948 -34.87 22.70 -23.63
N ALA A 949 -35.17 21.52 -23.08
CA ALA A 949 -34.17 20.67 -22.42
C ALA A 949 -33.18 20.07 -23.43
N ASP A 950 -31.94 19.82 -22.99
CA ASP A 950 -30.93 19.12 -23.78
C ASP A 950 -30.83 17.65 -23.37
N LEU A 951 -31.39 16.76 -24.18
CA LEU A 951 -31.40 15.30 -24.04
C LEU A 951 -30.51 14.62 -25.09
N SER A 952 -29.51 15.33 -25.63
CA SER A 952 -28.62 14.77 -26.65
C SER A 952 -27.91 13.51 -26.15
N GLY A 953 -27.98 12.43 -26.93
CA GLY A 953 -27.40 11.12 -26.57
C GLY A 953 -28.01 10.44 -25.34
N ALA A 954 -29.12 10.95 -24.77
CA ALA A 954 -29.74 10.35 -23.59
C ALA A 954 -30.41 9.01 -23.91
N ASN A 955 -30.47 8.11 -22.92
CA ASN A 955 -31.13 6.82 -23.06
C ASN A 955 -32.53 6.83 -22.42
N LEU A 956 -33.57 6.99 -23.23
CA LEU A 956 -34.97 7.02 -22.85
C LEU A 956 -35.70 5.72 -23.22
N SER A 957 -34.99 4.61 -23.43
CA SER A 957 -35.65 3.37 -23.84
C SER A 957 -36.64 2.88 -22.79
N TYR A 958 -37.83 2.48 -23.24
CA TYR A 958 -38.98 2.10 -22.40
C TYR A 958 -39.53 3.21 -21.47
N ALA A 959 -39.09 4.47 -21.61
CA ALA A 959 -39.60 5.56 -20.80
C ALA A 959 -41.07 5.90 -21.12
N ASN A 960 -41.82 6.34 -20.10
CA ASN A 960 -43.18 6.86 -20.27
C ASN A 960 -43.15 8.39 -20.38
N LEU A 961 -43.30 8.93 -21.58
CA LEU A 961 -43.34 10.36 -21.92
C LEU A 961 -44.76 10.83 -22.29
N ARG A 962 -45.80 10.07 -21.89
CA ARG A 962 -47.18 10.38 -22.26
C ARG A 962 -47.57 11.78 -21.83
N SER A 963 -48.10 12.57 -22.76
CA SER A 963 -48.50 13.98 -22.56
C SER A 963 -47.37 14.93 -22.09
N ALA A 964 -46.09 14.56 -22.24
CA ALA A 964 -44.97 15.44 -21.90
C ALA A 964 -44.83 16.60 -22.90
N ASP A 965 -44.35 17.75 -22.44
CA ASP A 965 -44.01 18.91 -23.29
C ASP A 965 -42.51 18.93 -23.60
N LEU A 966 -42.13 18.46 -24.78
CA LEU A 966 -40.76 18.41 -25.31
C LEU A 966 -40.54 19.53 -26.35
N SER A 967 -41.34 20.60 -26.34
CA SER A 967 -41.23 21.64 -27.36
C SER A 967 -39.84 22.29 -27.37
N GLY A 968 -39.22 22.32 -28.56
CA GLY A 968 -37.86 22.84 -28.73
C GLY A 968 -36.76 22.07 -28.01
N ALA A 969 -37.01 20.87 -27.48
CA ALA A 969 -35.99 20.06 -26.81
C ALA A 969 -34.97 19.48 -27.82
N ASN A 970 -33.72 19.28 -27.38
CA ASN A 970 -32.69 18.64 -28.17
C ASN A 970 -32.60 17.15 -27.83
N LEU A 971 -33.06 16.27 -28.72
CA LEU A 971 -33.05 14.81 -28.59
C LEU A 971 -32.09 14.15 -29.60
N SER A 972 -31.09 14.89 -30.09
CA SER A 972 -30.19 14.38 -31.13
C SER A 972 -29.43 13.15 -30.64
N GLY A 973 -29.49 12.04 -31.38
CA GLY A 973 -28.84 10.78 -31.02
C GLY A 973 -29.45 10.08 -29.79
N ALA A 974 -30.59 10.55 -29.27
CA ALA A 974 -31.23 9.92 -28.12
C ALA A 974 -31.82 8.54 -28.47
N ASN A 975 -31.77 7.61 -27.52
CA ASN A 975 -32.40 6.29 -27.64
C ASN A 975 -33.81 6.33 -27.02
N LEU A 976 -34.85 6.34 -27.85
CA LEU A 976 -36.27 6.36 -27.47
C LEU A 976 -36.96 5.02 -27.77
N ARG A 977 -36.19 3.92 -27.90
CA ARG A 977 -36.75 2.61 -28.26
C ARG A 977 -37.86 2.20 -27.29
N SER A 978 -39.02 1.83 -27.84
CA SER A 978 -40.19 1.41 -27.09
C SER A 978 -40.73 2.44 -26.08
N ALA A 979 -40.37 3.72 -26.20
CA ALA A 979 -40.88 4.78 -25.33
C ALA A 979 -42.36 5.10 -25.66
N ASP A 980 -43.14 5.49 -24.63
CA ASP A 980 -44.50 5.99 -24.81
C ASP A 980 -44.52 7.52 -24.93
N LEU A 981 -44.60 8.03 -26.15
CA LEU A 981 -44.70 9.47 -26.49
C LEU A 981 -46.15 9.86 -26.83
N SER A 982 -47.15 9.05 -26.47
CA SER A 982 -48.54 9.37 -26.84
C SER A 982 -48.98 10.71 -26.26
N TYR A 983 -49.65 11.53 -27.07
CA TYR A 983 -50.07 12.90 -26.73
C TYR A 983 -48.93 13.87 -26.38
N ALA A 984 -47.66 13.51 -26.60
CA ALA A 984 -46.54 14.41 -26.30
C ALA A 984 -46.46 15.59 -27.29
N ASN A 985 -46.04 16.75 -26.80
CA ASN A 985 -45.73 17.91 -27.64
C ASN A 985 -44.24 17.91 -28.01
N LEU A 986 -43.90 17.53 -29.23
CA LEU A 986 -42.53 17.53 -29.78
C LEU A 986 -42.32 18.72 -30.73
N SER A 987 -43.15 19.76 -30.67
CA SER A 987 -43.09 20.87 -31.64
C SER A 987 -41.72 21.55 -31.61
N GLY A 988 -41.03 21.62 -32.75
CA GLY A 988 -39.69 22.20 -32.87
C GLY A 988 -38.57 21.40 -32.22
N ALA A 989 -38.82 20.16 -31.75
CA ALA A 989 -37.80 19.32 -31.15
C ALA A 989 -36.76 18.83 -32.19
N ASN A 990 -35.50 18.69 -31.77
CA ASN A 990 -34.44 18.14 -32.60
C ASN A 990 -34.26 16.64 -32.34
N LEU A 991 -34.86 15.78 -33.17
CA LEU A 991 -34.80 14.32 -33.12
C LEU A 991 -33.76 13.74 -34.10
N ARG A 992 -32.77 14.53 -34.54
CA ARG A 992 -31.77 14.08 -35.52
C ARG A 992 -31.06 12.81 -35.02
N SER A 993 -31.03 11.77 -35.85
CA SER A 993 -30.41 10.47 -35.54
C SER A 993 -30.97 9.78 -34.28
N ALA A 994 -32.15 10.15 -33.79
CA ALA A 994 -32.77 9.49 -32.64
C ALA A 994 -33.29 8.09 -33.01
N ASP A 995 -33.18 7.14 -32.09
CA ASP A 995 -33.72 5.79 -32.23
C ASP A 995 -35.13 5.71 -31.63
N LEU A 996 -36.16 5.74 -32.47
CA LEU A 996 -37.57 5.67 -32.09
C LEU A 996 -38.19 4.30 -32.38
N ARG A 997 -37.37 3.24 -32.52
CA ARG A 997 -37.87 1.90 -32.83
C ARG A 997 -38.95 1.45 -31.84
N SER A 998 -40.09 1.01 -32.35
CA SER A 998 -41.26 0.58 -31.56
C SER A 998 -41.83 1.65 -30.61
N ALA A 999 -41.48 2.94 -30.75
CA ALA A 999 -42.03 4.00 -29.93
C ALA A 999 -43.52 4.23 -30.23
N ASN A 1000 -44.29 4.61 -29.22
CA ASN A 1000 -45.70 4.98 -29.37
C ASN A 1000 -45.82 6.49 -29.53
N LEU A 1001 -46.11 6.99 -30.74
CA LEU A 1001 -46.27 8.41 -31.03
C LEU A 1001 -47.75 8.80 -31.24
N ILE A 1002 -48.71 7.98 -30.78
CA ILE A 1002 -50.13 8.24 -31.00
C ILE A 1002 -50.51 9.65 -30.53
N ARG A 1003 -51.03 10.48 -31.44
CA ARG A 1003 -51.45 11.87 -31.19
C ARG A 1003 -50.33 12.81 -30.72
N ALA A 1004 -49.07 12.48 -30.97
CA ALA A 1004 -47.95 13.39 -30.73
C ALA A 1004 -47.93 14.57 -31.72
N ASP A 1005 -47.44 15.73 -31.29
CA ASP A 1005 -47.27 16.92 -32.14
C ASP A 1005 -45.81 17.08 -32.57
N LEU A 1006 -45.52 16.81 -33.85
CA LEU A 1006 -44.19 16.90 -34.49
C LEU A 1006 -44.03 18.14 -35.37
N SER A 1007 -44.90 19.15 -35.24
CA SER A 1007 -44.82 20.40 -36.03
C SER A 1007 -43.45 21.05 -35.88
N TYR A 1008 -42.80 21.49 -36.95
CA TYR A 1008 -41.42 22.04 -36.95
C TYR A 1008 -40.30 21.12 -36.44
N ALA A 1009 -40.57 19.85 -36.10
CA ALA A 1009 -39.56 18.95 -35.55
C ALA A 1009 -38.52 18.51 -36.61
N ASN A 1010 -37.29 18.27 -36.20
CA ASN A 1010 -36.24 17.75 -37.07
C ASN A 1010 -36.02 16.25 -36.84
N LEU A 1011 -36.54 15.39 -37.71
CA LEU A 1011 -36.36 13.93 -37.65
C LEU A 1011 -35.25 13.41 -38.57
N ARG A 1012 -34.35 14.27 -39.07
CA ARG A 1012 -33.32 13.83 -40.02
C ARG A 1012 -32.54 12.62 -39.51
N SER A 1013 -32.47 11.55 -40.30
CA SER A 1013 -31.78 10.30 -39.93
C SER A 1013 -32.35 9.55 -38.71
N ALA A 1014 -33.55 9.89 -38.24
CA ALA A 1014 -34.19 9.16 -37.14
C ALA A 1014 -34.68 7.78 -37.60
N ASN A 1015 -34.73 6.81 -36.68
CA ASN A 1015 -35.19 5.44 -36.95
C ASN A 1015 -36.58 5.21 -36.38
N LEU A 1016 -37.57 5.00 -37.24
CA LEU A 1016 -38.99 4.84 -36.89
C LEU A 1016 -39.51 3.39 -37.06
N ARG A 1017 -38.65 2.39 -37.27
CA ARG A 1017 -39.14 1.00 -37.49
C ARG A 1017 -40.11 0.57 -36.40
N SER A 1018 -41.28 0.07 -36.79
CA SER A 1018 -42.35 -0.38 -35.89
C SER A 1018 -42.95 0.68 -34.94
N ALA A 1019 -42.60 1.96 -35.08
CA ALA A 1019 -43.21 3.04 -34.29
C ALA A 1019 -44.69 3.25 -34.69
N ASP A 1020 -45.55 3.66 -33.76
CA ASP A 1020 -46.97 3.94 -34.05
C ASP A 1020 -47.21 5.43 -34.26
N LEU A 1021 -47.56 5.80 -35.49
CA LEU A 1021 -47.77 7.20 -35.92
C LEU A 1021 -49.27 7.57 -36.02
N SER A 1022 -50.18 6.86 -35.34
CA SER A 1022 -51.60 7.18 -35.42
C SER A 1022 -51.91 8.61 -34.96
N ASP A 1023 -52.69 9.35 -35.75
CA ASP A 1023 -53.16 10.70 -35.42
C ASP A 1023 -52.06 11.73 -35.07
N ILE A 1024 -50.80 11.54 -35.50
CA ILE A 1024 -49.74 12.55 -35.29
C ILE A 1024 -50.11 13.90 -35.95
N ARG A 1025 -49.54 15.00 -35.44
CA ARG A 1025 -49.57 16.32 -36.10
C ARG A 1025 -48.19 16.67 -36.64
N TRP A 1026 -48.11 17.23 -37.83
CA TRP A 1026 -46.88 17.71 -38.45
C TRP A 1026 -47.22 18.80 -39.47
N ASP A 1027 -46.22 19.57 -39.92
CA ASP A 1027 -46.39 20.64 -40.89
C ASP A 1027 -45.32 20.56 -42.01
N ASN A 1028 -45.28 21.59 -42.86
CA ASN A 1028 -44.33 21.67 -43.98
C ASN A 1028 -42.88 21.96 -43.51
N ASP A 1029 -42.71 22.38 -42.26
CA ASP A 1029 -41.41 22.71 -41.69
C ASP A 1029 -40.78 21.52 -40.95
N THR A 1030 -41.57 20.52 -40.58
CA THR A 1030 -41.08 19.22 -40.07
C THR A 1030 -40.11 18.57 -41.08
N LYS A 1031 -38.89 18.22 -40.64
CA LYS A 1031 -37.82 17.66 -41.50
C LYS A 1031 -37.80 16.14 -41.43
N TRP A 1032 -37.94 15.47 -42.58
CA TRP A 1032 -38.02 14.02 -42.69
C TRP A 1032 -36.86 13.37 -43.48
N SER A 1033 -35.92 14.16 -43.99
CA SER A 1033 -34.79 13.68 -44.79
C SER A 1033 -34.04 12.51 -44.13
N ASN A 1034 -33.84 11.41 -44.88
CA ASN A 1034 -33.11 10.21 -44.44
C ASN A 1034 -33.71 9.47 -43.22
N VAL A 1035 -34.99 9.66 -42.90
CA VAL A 1035 -35.67 8.83 -41.88
C VAL A 1035 -35.69 7.37 -42.31
N VAL A 1036 -35.34 6.47 -41.38
CA VAL A 1036 -35.23 5.02 -41.63
C VAL A 1036 -36.45 4.30 -41.06
N GLY A 1037 -37.01 3.32 -41.78
CA GLY A 1037 -38.03 2.43 -41.24
C GLY A 1037 -39.43 3.02 -41.19
N LEU A 1038 -39.70 4.09 -41.94
CA LEU A 1038 -41.03 4.70 -42.00
C LEU A 1038 -42.04 3.74 -42.66
N GLU A 1039 -41.60 2.96 -43.64
CA GLU A 1039 -42.34 1.88 -44.28
C GLU A 1039 -42.69 0.72 -43.33
N GLU A 1040 -41.89 0.51 -42.29
CA GLU A 1040 -42.13 -0.48 -41.23
C GLU A 1040 -42.93 0.09 -40.05
N ALA A 1041 -43.20 1.40 -40.04
CA ALA A 1041 -43.98 2.04 -38.98
C ALA A 1041 -45.48 1.71 -39.10
N LYS A 1042 -46.17 1.72 -37.97
CA LYS A 1042 -47.61 1.44 -37.86
C LYS A 1042 -48.41 2.72 -38.07
N ASN A 1043 -49.55 2.59 -38.77
CA ASN A 1043 -50.54 3.67 -38.93
C ASN A 1043 -49.99 4.97 -39.53
N VAL A 1044 -49.01 4.86 -40.45
CA VAL A 1044 -48.41 6.01 -41.14
C VAL A 1044 -49.46 6.76 -41.97
N PRO A 1045 -49.64 8.09 -41.79
CA PRO A 1045 -50.60 8.86 -42.56
C PRO A 1045 -50.29 8.86 -44.07
N GLU A 1046 -51.31 8.67 -44.91
CA GLU A 1046 -51.16 8.59 -46.38
C GLU A 1046 -50.52 9.84 -46.99
N LYS A 1047 -50.80 11.03 -46.45
CA LYS A 1047 -50.18 12.29 -46.90
C LYS A 1047 -48.67 12.33 -46.65
N LEU A 1048 -48.18 11.64 -45.62
CA LEU A 1048 -46.76 11.59 -45.30
C LEU A 1048 -46.02 10.64 -46.26
N LYS A 1049 -46.64 9.51 -46.62
CA LYS A 1049 -46.11 8.56 -47.61
C LYS A 1049 -45.92 9.18 -49.00
N GLN A 1050 -46.67 10.24 -49.33
CA GLN A 1050 -46.68 10.90 -50.63
C GLN A 1050 -45.72 12.10 -50.73
N GLN A 1051 -44.96 12.44 -49.68
CA GLN A 1051 -44.00 13.55 -49.74
C GLN A 1051 -42.77 13.17 -50.59
N SER A 1052 -42.33 14.08 -51.46
CA SER A 1052 -41.23 13.87 -52.42
C SER A 1052 -39.86 13.60 -51.78
N GLU A 1053 -39.68 13.88 -50.48
CA GLU A 1053 -38.45 13.53 -49.74
C GLU A 1053 -38.29 11.99 -49.54
N PHE A 1054 -39.34 11.21 -49.81
CA PHE A 1054 -39.35 9.74 -49.68
C PHE A 1054 -39.31 8.99 -51.02
N GLU A 1055 -39.40 9.69 -52.16
CA GLU A 1055 -39.34 9.07 -53.50
C GLU A 1055 -37.92 8.62 -53.92
N GLY A 1056 -36.93 8.72 -53.01
CA GLY A 1056 -35.53 8.33 -53.25
C GLY A 1056 -35.01 7.14 -52.44
N SER A 1057 -35.82 6.49 -51.58
CA SER A 1057 -35.36 5.38 -50.73
C SER A 1057 -35.52 3.98 -51.34
N GLU A 1058 -35.81 3.86 -52.64
CA GLU A 1058 -35.56 2.63 -53.39
C GLU A 1058 -34.08 2.55 -53.79
N ASN A 1059 -33.20 2.22 -52.83
CA ASN A 1059 -31.97 1.43 -52.98
C ASN A 1059 -30.85 1.81 -52.01
N ARG A 1060 -30.25 0.75 -51.44
CA ARG A 1060 -28.91 0.63 -50.82
C ARG A 1060 -28.74 1.28 -49.45
N PHE A 1061 -28.75 0.44 -48.42
CA PHE A 1061 -27.50 0.15 -47.69
C PHE A 1061 -27.48 -1.34 -47.27
N SER A 1062 -26.38 -2.05 -47.53
CA SER A 1062 -26.20 -3.43 -47.02
C SER A 1062 -25.86 -3.41 -45.52
N PRO A 1063 -26.04 -4.52 -44.77
CA PRO A 1063 -25.65 -4.60 -43.36
C PRO A 1063 -24.19 -4.21 -43.09
N GLU A 1064 -23.32 -4.36 -44.08
CA GLU A 1064 -21.88 -4.05 -44.03
C GLU A 1064 -21.62 -2.52 -44.11
N GLU A 1065 -22.49 -1.74 -44.75
CA GLU A 1065 -22.35 -0.27 -44.82
C GLU A 1065 -22.84 0.42 -43.53
N LEU A 1066 -23.62 -0.27 -42.69
CA LEU A 1066 -24.02 0.20 -41.36
C LEU A 1066 -22.93 -0.03 -40.30
N GLU A 1067 -21.99 -0.96 -40.51
CA GLU A 1067 -20.81 -1.12 -39.65
C GLU A 1067 -19.74 -0.06 -39.95
N ALA A 1068 -19.57 0.34 -41.23
CA ALA A 1068 -18.57 1.33 -41.62
C ALA A 1068 -18.84 2.76 -41.12
N LEU A 1069 -20.08 3.10 -40.76
CA LEU A 1069 -20.42 4.42 -40.19
C LEU A 1069 -20.18 4.52 -38.67
N ASN A 1070 -19.84 3.42 -37.99
CA ASN A 1070 -19.45 3.41 -36.58
C ASN A 1070 -17.93 3.50 -36.36
N GLU A 1071 -17.11 3.50 -37.43
CA GLU A 1071 -15.64 3.56 -37.35
C GLU A 1071 -15.05 4.91 -37.77
N GLU A 1072 -15.85 5.94 -38.06
CA GLU A 1072 -15.39 7.32 -38.31
C GLU A 1072 -15.73 8.30 -37.16
N GLU A 1073 -15.60 7.86 -35.91
CA GLU A 1073 -15.38 8.73 -34.73
C GLU A 1073 -14.29 8.11 -33.82
N GLU A 1074 -13.02 8.26 -34.20
CA GLU A 1074 -11.86 8.32 -33.30
C GLU A 1074 -11.21 9.72 -33.38
#